data_AF-A0A538SZC7-F1
#
_entry.id   AF-A0A538SZC7-F1
#
_cell.length_a   1.000
_cell.length_b   1.000
_cell.length_c   1.000
_cell.angle_alpha   90.00
_cell.angle_beta   90.00
_cell.angle_gamma   90.00
#
_symmetry.space_group_name_H-M   'P 1'
#
loop_
_entity.id
_entity.type
_entity.pdbx_description
1 polymer ?
#
loop_
_entity_poly.entity_id
_entity_poly.type
_entity_poly.pdbx_seq_one_letter_code
_entity_poly.pdbx_strand_id
1 'polypeptide(L)'
;MKRLEWAAISAGLTLCLLLPAGPRQARAADVSPRVVEAARAAGQEALLRKNIERYKMSRAWGVDQIYPSYGLNMAKYPRDGIAHRNLLVVLCDFPADAFGPAVHHGAASTPGYYNRLFFGDDPNDGIISLREFYRTNSHGRLIISGRVTPEWVAMPHSYAYYANGASGLDFGSYPRSSQRAAEDAMTAAYNSFGGSLSYFDNDGPDGIPSSGDDDGYIDATIVIHPGQGAEVALPQYEPDYLWSHEAGISVYQDCPQPSSPDCLPGMLLGNVRGFLYTMNGEFNYQPGDKANGTYYHEFGHTLGLADLYEISACGNPVGQGLGVYSLMSLGNYLPLSPPEAQGTRAGAIDPWSRAFLGFEQPLVVAVAGHYTLAPLTQGGYVLKVWKNGQPGTEYYLVENRNQEGLDAALPGGGLLIYHADDTMIDNCRDCDNPSCLVPPAPHGRVHVVQADGRNDIETPPPTSPVPPQYYGEAADFFPGSLGVTSWTQSTTPNTHDYAGGDTGIRMTNIVRAADGSVSFDLGIALAPEMVVFQVNVQDGGAGNGNGILDNAETDSLSMLIQNVGTPSGSLTLTLSTTDPGVTVVSGVSASTPASATAMGVVQNATPFVVTVGTYPTLPHAVPFTLAWTDGTTSGTQPFTLTVGMGTGLTEDFESGLGNWTTAAIAPSTANEWHLSTTRAFGGSATSMKVGSTQDPNGLASNAAKTYANNEDAVLVSPMFLVPPGSQLEVSSWIDAETNGGVSAFDGARVEISLRGGPWEPLGVDGGYGQHLTFDSGAALRGQDVFSGSPSSWRRVVADLSPYSGAAQIRFRFASNEVNQPYDLNLGSLARYYEGWYVDAVAVKARVQPGPPKRILSFRAGPNPYRVQNGFTSAITFRFSAPDGLPHPGLAPQIKIYDTHGRLVRTLDASVEPLSGSEFRASWNAHTDKGRLASSGIYFAKVDILGQTQVFRLVLLR
;
A
#
# COMPACT_ATOMS: atom_id res chain seq x y z
N MET A 1 41.18 -35.74 -42.35
CA MET A 1 41.40 -34.38 -41.82
C MET A 1 40.08 -33.87 -41.26
N LYS A 2 40.06 -33.68 -39.94
CA LYS A 2 39.15 -32.94 -39.04
C LYS A 2 37.60 -33.05 -39.17
N ARG A 3 37.04 -33.50 -38.04
CA ARG A 3 35.64 -33.58 -37.56
C ARG A 3 34.93 -32.22 -37.46
N LEU A 4 33.60 -32.25 -37.43
CA LEU A 4 32.64 -31.42 -36.66
C LEU A 4 31.23 -31.83 -37.13
N GLU A 5 30.39 -32.67 -36.51
CA GLU A 5 29.97 -32.90 -35.12
C GLU A 5 29.13 -31.76 -34.48
N TRP A 6 27.79 -32.02 -34.39
CA TRP A 6 26.76 -31.54 -33.43
C TRP A 6 26.39 -30.04 -33.41
N ALA A 7 25.17 -29.58 -33.11
CA ALA A 7 23.83 -30.14 -32.93
C ALA A 7 22.84 -28.97 -32.80
N ALA A 8 21.56 -29.25 -32.99
CA ALA A 8 20.43 -28.33 -32.96
C ALA A 8 20.30 -27.53 -31.65
N ILE A 9 20.11 -26.21 -31.76
CA ILE A 9 19.54 -25.35 -30.71
C ILE A 9 18.53 -24.39 -31.37
N SER A 10 17.26 -24.63 -31.04
CA SER A 10 16.17 -23.67 -30.82
C SER A 10 15.95 -22.54 -31.83
N ALA A 11 15.09 -22.80 -32.81
CA ALA A 11 14.27 -21.78 -33.47
C ALA A 11 12.79 -22.19 -33.37
N GLY A 12 12.28 -22.25 -32.14
CA GLY A 12 10.84 -22.22 -31.88
C GLY A 12 10.42 -20.76 -31.77
N LEU A 13 10.21 -20.09 -32.91
CA LEU A 13 9.47 -18.83 -32.94
C LEU A 13 8.06 -19.15 -32.47
N THR A 14 7.77 -18.87 -31.19
CA THR A 14 6.39 -18.74 -30.72
C THR A 14 5.84 -17.47 -31.37
N LEU A 15 5.23 -17.65 -32.54
CA LEU A 15 4.34 -16.66 -33.12
C LEU A 15 3.14 -16.56 -32.17
N CYS A 16 3.27 -15.73 -31.13
CA CYS A 16 2.13 -15.20 -30.42
C CYS A 16 1.31 -14.44 -31.47
N LEU A 17 0.34 -15.13 -32.05
CA LEU A 17 -0.84 -14.51 -32.61
C LEU A 17 -1.48 -13.72 -31.47
N LEU A 18 -1.03 -12.47 -31.32
CA LEU A 18 -1.83 -11.39 -30.77
C LEU A 18 -3.08 -11.33 -31.66
N LEU A 19 -4.08 -12.13 -31.32
CA LEU A 19 -5.44 -11.80 -31.69
C LEU A 19 -5.65 -10.38 -31.14
N PRO A 20 -6.00 -9.39 -31.97
CA PRO A 20 -6.38 -8.09 -31.44
C PRO A 20 -7.63 -8.37 -30.60
N ALA A 21 -7.49 -8.28 -29.28
CA ALA A 21 -8.65 -8.10 -28.43
C ALA A 21 -9.38 -6.89 -29.03
N GLY A 22 -10.57 -7.10 -29.58
CA GLY A 22 -11.40 -5.99 -30.02
C GLY A 22 -11.62 -5.03 -28.85
N PRO A 23 -11.81 -3.72 -29.10
CA PRO A 23 -12.12 -2.78 -28.03
C PRO A 23 -13.39 -3.24 -27.29
N ARG A 24 -13.30 -3.39 -25.97
CA ARG A 24 -14.36 -3.93 -25.10
C ARG A 24 -14.92 -2.85 -24.15
N GLN A 25 -16.20 -3.03 -23.86
CA GLN A 25 -17.25 -2.14 -23.32
C GLN A 25 -17.31 -2.33 -21.78
N ALA A 26 -17.15 -1.33 -20.87
CA ALA A 26 -18.11 -0.32 -20.35
C ALA A 26 -18.30 -0.39 -18.78
N ARG A 27 -18.47 0.72 -18.03
CA ARG A 27 -18.17 0.95 -16.56
C ARG A 27 -18.79 2.25 -15.89
N ALA A 28 -19.84 2.18 -15.08
CA ALA A 28 -20.40 3.41 -14.46
C ALA A 28 -20.89 3.16 -13.03
N ALA A 29 -21.16 4.16 -12.19
CA ALA A 29 -21.68 3.86 -10.85
C ALA A 29 -22.98 3.03 -10.92
N ASP A 30 -23.03 1.90 -10.20
CA ASP A 30 -24.25 1.10 -10.06
C ASP A 30 -25.31 1.85 -9.26
N VAL A 31 -26.57 1.45 -9.38
CA VAL A 31 -27.68 2.06 -8.65
C VAL A 31 -27.44 2.01 -7.15
N SER A 32 -27.62 3.15 -6.48
CA SER A 32 -27.48 3.26 -5.04
C SER A 32 -28.41 2.30 -4.29
N PRO A 33 -27.91 1.61 -3.24
CA PRO A 33 -28.72 0.83 -2.30
C PRO A 33 -29.95 1.57 -1.75
N ARG A 34 -29.88 2.90 -1.60
CA ARG A 34 -31.03 3.72 -1.19
C ARG A 34 -32.14 3.72 -2.23
N VAL A 35 -31.81 3.83 -3.52
CA VAL A 35 -32.81 3.87 -4.60
C VAL A 35 -33.54 2.53 -4.67
N VAL A 36 -32.79 1.44 -4.50
CA VAL A 36 -33.30 0.08 -4.33
C VAL A 36 -34.34 0.03 -3.20
N GLU A 37 -34.01 0.52 -2.00
CA GLU A 37 -34.93 0.53 -0.86
C GLU A 37 -36.16 1.43 -1.10
N ALA A 38 -35.95 2.62 -1.64
CA ALA A 38 -37.02 3.57 -1.92
C ALA A 38 -37.98 3.06 -3.00
N ALA A 39 -37.47 2.38 -4.04
CA ALA A 39 -38.28 1.74 -5.07
C ALA A 39 -39.18 0.65 -4.49
N ARG A 40 -38.68 -0.16 -3.54
CA ARG A 40 -39.48 -1.14 -2.82
C ARG A 40 -40.59 -0.47 -2.01
N ALA A 41 -40.24 0.56 -1.24
CA ALA A 41 -41.21 1.30 -0.43
C ALA A 41 -42.30 1.96 -1.29
N ALA A 42 -41.96 2.38 -2.51
CA ALA A 42 -42.88 3.01 -3.47
C ALA A 42 -43.59 2.03 -4.42
N GLY A 43 -43.29 0.72 -4.37
CA GLY A 43 -43.85 -0.28 -5.30
C GLY A 43 -43.38 -0.12 -6.76
N GLN A 44 -42.18 0.41 -6.97
CA GLN A 44 -41.60 0.74 -8.29
C GLN A 44 -40.54 -0.26 -8.77
N GLU A 45 -40.50 -1.45 -8.19
CA GLU A 45 -39.45 -2.44 -8.41
C GLU A 45 -39.36 -2.88 -9.88
N ALA A 46 -40.50 -2.98 -10.58
CA ALA A 46 -40.54 -3.31 -12.00
C ALA A 46 -39.95 -2.19 -12.89
N LEU A 47 -40.16 -0.92 -12.50
CA LEU A 47 -39.60 0.23 -13.21
C LEU A 47 -38.09 0.30 -12.97
N LEU A 48 -37.65 0.10 -11.73
CA LEU A 48 -36.22 0.02 -11.41
C LEU A 48 -35.52 -1.07 -12.23
N ARG A 49 -36.09 -2.29 -12.31
CA ARG A 49 -35.55 -3.36 -13.17
C ARG A 49 -35.40 -2.90 -14.62
N LYS A 50 -36.44 -2.29 -15.20
CA LYS A 50 -36.39 -1.78 -16.58
C LYS A 50 -35.29 -0.74 -16.78
N ASN A 51 -35.10 0.16 -15.83
CA ASN A 51 -34.06 1.19 -15.92
C ASN A 51 -32.65 0.60 -15.81
N ILE A 52 -32.43 -0.34 -14.88
CA ILE A 52 -31.16 -1.06 -14.74
C ILE A 52 -30.81 -1.80 -16.03
N GLU A 53 -31.78 -2.49 -16.66
CA GLU A 53 -31.52 -3.19 -17.93
C GLU A 53 -31.18 -2.21 -19.07
N ARG A 54 -31.85 -1.05 -19.14
CA ARG A 54 -31.49 -0.01 -20.12
C ARG A 54 -30.07 0.50 -19.91
N TYR A 55 -29.72 0.82 -18.67
CA TYR A 55 -28.37 1.26 -18.30
C TYR A 55 -27.30 0.21 -18.67
N LYS A 56 -27.55 -1.07 -18.36
CA LYS A 56 -26.69 -2.20 -18.75
C LYS A 56 -26.54 -2.32 -20.28
N MET A 57 -27.59 -2.06 -21.06
CA MET A 57 -27.52 -2.03 -22.52
C MET A 57 -26.71 -0.85 -23.06
N SER A 58 -26.83 0.34 -22.47
CA SER A 58 -26.06 1.52 -22.90
C SER A 58 -24.56 1.30 -22.77
N ARG A 59 -24.13 0.56 -21.74
CA ARG A 59 -22.75 0.09 -21.58
C ARG A 59 -22.26 -0.72 -22.78
N ALA A 60 -23.07 -1.64 -23.31
CA ALA A 60 -22.72 -2.38 -24.53
C ALA A 60 -22.53 -1.49 -25.79
N TRP A 61 -22.85 -0.19 -25.73
CA TRP A 61 -22.66 0.78 -26.82
C TRP A 61 -21.49 1.75 -26.63
N GLY A 62 -20.63 1.52 -25.63
CA GLY A 62 -19.35 2.23 -25.48
C GLY A 62 -19.34 3.36 -24.45
N VAL A 63 -20.40 3.48 -23.64
CA VAL A 63 -20.33 4.19 -22.35
C VAL A 63 -19.22 3.52 -21.53
N ASP A 64 -18.23 4.26 -21.05
CA ASP A 64 -17.11 3.77 -20.22
C ASP A 64 -16.24 2.61 -20.73
N GLN A 65 -16.02 2.62 -22.03
CA GLN A 65 -14.96 1.84 -22.66
C GLN A 65 -13.61 2.06 -21.95
N ILE A 66 -12.84 0.99 -21.71
CA ILE A 66 -11.49 1.11 -21.14
C ILE A 66 -10.55 1.73 -22.17
N TYR A 67 -9.79 2.74 -21.75
CA TYR A 67 -8.71 3.31 -22.54
C TYR A 67 -7.36 3.14 -21.84
N PRO A 68 -6.77 1.92 -21.83
CA PRO A 68 -5.58 1.62 -21.03
C PRO A 68 -4.36 2.49 -21.35
N SER A 69 -4.28 3.04 -22.56
CA SER A 69 -3.19 3.94 -22.98
C SER A 69 -3.17 5.26 -22.22
N TYR A 70 -4.32 5.70 -21.69
CA TYR A 70 -4.51 6.95 -20.94
C TYR A 70 -4.65 6.72 -19.42
N GLY A 71 -4.71 5.45 -19.01
CA GLY A 71 -4.77 5.09 -17.59
C GLY A 71 -3.45 5.32 -16.86
N LEU A 72 -3.47 5.17 -15.54
CA LEU A 72 -2.29 5.30 -14.71
C LEU A 72 -1.33 4.12 -14.97
N ASN A 73 -0.12 4.42 -15.42
CA ASN A 73 0.95 3.44 -15.53
C ASN A 73 2.12 3.80 -14.61
N MET A 74 2.11 3.24 -13.41
CA MET A 74 3.14 3.50 -12.40
C MET A 74 4.55 3.07 -12.83
N ALA A 75 4.67 2.18 -13.82
CA ALA A 75 5.97 1.77 -14.35
C ALA A 75 6.65 2.86 -15.21
N LYS A 76 5.92 3.89 -15.66
CA LYS A 76 6.50 5.04 -16.38
C LYS A 76 7.33 5.95 -15.47
N TYR A 77 7.13 5.92 -14.14
CA TYR A 77 7.70 6.91 -13.21
C TYR A 77 8.95 6.36 -12.51
N PRO A 78 10.17 6.81 -12.88
CA PRO A 78 11.43 6.26 -12.38
C PRO A 78 11.80 6.70 -10.95
N ARG A 79 11.14 7.73 -10.40
CA ARG A 79 11.33 8.22 -9.00
C ARG A 79 10.31 7.56 -8.08
N ASP A 80 10.67 6.41 -7.49
CA ASP A 80 9.85 5.65 -6.54
C ASP A 80 8.47 5.20 -7.04
N GLY A 81 8.17 5.42 -8.31
CA GLY A 81 6.83 5.26 -8.85
C GLY A 81 5.85 6.19 -8.13
N ILE A 82 6.07 7.51 -8.15
CA ILE A 82 5.09 8.53 -7.72
C ILE A 82 4.52 9.23 -8.96
N ALA A 83 3.20 9.20 -9.12
CA ALA A 83 2.50 9.85 -10.22
C ALA A 83 1.81 11.13 -9.77
N HIS A 84 1.79 12.12 -10.66
CA HIS A 84 1.08 13.38 -10.49
C HIS A 84 -0.09 13.46 -11.47
N ARG A 85 -1.25 13.96 -11.03
CA ARG A 85 -2.44 14.16 -11.86
C ARG A 85 -3.09 15.50 -11.51
N ASN A 86 -3.23 16.40 -12.48
CA ASN A 86 -3.98 17.65 -12.33
C ASN A 86 -5.38 17.47 -12.93
N LEU A 87 -6.39 17.54 -12.07
CA LEU A 87 -7.78 17.33 -12.47
C LEU A 87 -8.43 18.66 -12.87
N LEU A 88 -9.14 18.63 -13.99
CA LEU A 88 -10.03 19.70 -14.42
C LEU A 88 -11.44 19.43 -13.87
N VAL A 89 -11.94 20.25 -12.95
CA VAL A 89 -13.32 20.13 -12.43
C VAL A 89 -14.18 21.26 -13.02
N VAL A 90 -15.21 20.90 -13.78
CA VAL A 90 -16.10 21.82 -14.48
C VAL A 90 -17.48 21.81 -13.86
N LEU A 91 -17.92 22.95 -13.33
CA LEU A 91 -19.24 23.10 -12.73
C LEU A 91 -20.22 23.68 -13.77
N CYS A 92 -21.30 22.98 -14.10
CA CYS A 92 -22.16 23.33 -15.24
C CYS A 92 -23.55 23.80 -14.83
N ASP A 93 -24.01 24.97 -15.28
CA ASP A 93 -25.41 25.40 -15.16
C ASP A 93 -26.09 25.34 -16.53
N PHE A 94 -27.37 24.96 -16.57
CA PHE A 94 -28.07 24.67 -17.81
C PHE A 94 -29.19 25.69 -18.09
N PRO A 95 -29.22 26.35 -19.25
CA PRO A 95 -30.27 27.30 -19.62
C PRO A 95 -31.59 26.60 -19.96
N ALA A 96 -32.65 27.40 -20.14
CA ALA A 96 -33.88 26.92 -20.74
C ALA A 96 -33.75 26.93 -22.27
N ASP A 97 -34.30 25.91 -22.93
CA ASP A 97 -34.46 25.86 -24.38
C ASP A 97 -35.74 25.11 -24.78
N ALA A 98 -35.86 24.69 -26.05
CA ALA A 98 -37.03 23.97 -26.54
C ALA A 98 -37.19 22.56 -25.95
N PHE A 99 -36.14 21.99 -25.35
CA PHE A 99 -36.13 20.63 -24.80
C PHE A 99 -36.44 20.62 -23.30
N GLY A 100 -36.21 21.72 -22.58
CA GLY A 100 -36.48 21.76 -21.14
C GLY A 100 -36.26 23.12 -20.48
N PRO A 101 -36.69 23.25 -19.21
CA PRO A 101 -36.45 24.44 -18.41
C PRO A 101 -34.97 24.59 -18.03
N ALA A 102 -34.62 25.78 -17.53
CA ALA A 102 -33.32 26.01 -16.93
C ALA A 102 -33.16 25.19 -15.64
N VAL A 103 -31.96 24.67 -15.42
CA VAL A 103 -31.58 23.89 -14.24
C VAL A 103 -30.31 24.48 -13.66
N HIS A 104 -30.36 24.86 -12.39
CA HIS A 104 -29.28 25.54 -11.68
C HIS A 104 -28.86 24.77 -10.44
N HIS A 105 -27.59 24.89 -10.11
CA HIS A 105 -27.01 24.38 -8.87
C HIS A 105 -27.70 24.90 -7.61
N GLY A 106 -27.59 24.13 -6.53
CA GLY A 106 -27.99 24.55 -5.19
C GLY A 106 -27.04 25.58 -4.59
N ALA A 107 -27.58 26.48 -3.75
CA ALA A 107 -26.82 27.59 -3.16
C ALA A 107 -25.62 27.16 -2.28
N ALA A 108 -25.62 25.93 -1.77
CA ALA A 108 -24.51 25.40 -0.97
C ALA A 108 -23.29 24.97 -1.83
N SER A 109 -23.51 24.70 -3.11
CA SER A 109 -22.58 24.04 -4.02
C SER A 109 -21.70 25.06 -4.74
N THR A 110 -20.99 25.87 -3.96
CA THR A 110 -20.08 26.90 -4.51
C THR A 110 -18.81 26.28 -5.12
N PRO A 111 -18.10 26.98 -6.03
CA PRO A 111 -16.77 26.55 -6.48
C PRO A 111 -15.78 26.26 -5.34
N GLY A 112 -15.81 27.07 -4.28
CA GLY A 112 -15.00 26.83 -3.08
C GLY A 112 -15.40 25.59 -2.29
N TYR A 113 -16.67 25.16 -2.35
CA TYR A 113 -17.12 23.89 -1.79
C TYR A 113 -16.55 22.71 -2.56
N TYR A 114 -16.64 22.69 -3.90
CA TYR A 114 -16.03 21.63 -4.71
C TYR A 114 -14.50 21.60 -4.60
N ASN A 115 -13.86 22.75 -4.49
CA ASN A 115 -12.42 22.79 -4.26
C ASN A 115 -12.03 22.06 -2.96
N ARG A 116 -12.87 22.11 -1.91
CA ARG A 116 -12.66 21.33 -0.69
C ARG A 116 -12.95 19.85 -0.90
N LEU A 117 -14.05 19.49 -1.59
CA LEU A 117 -14.38 18.09 -1.88
C LEU A 117 -13.29 17.37 -2.68
N PHE A 118 -12.66 18.03 -3.65
CA PHE A 118 -11.65 17.41 -4.49
C PHE A 118 -10.22 17.56 -3.96
N PHE A 119 -9.87 18.76 -3.47
CA PHE A 119 -8.48 19.14 -3.20
C PHE A 119 -8.23 19.62 -1.75
N GLY A 120 -9.21 19.48 -0.86
CA GLY A 120 -9.05 19.81 0.56
C GLY A 120 -8.07 18.87 1.25
N ASP A 121 -7.30 19.40 2.19
CA ASP A 121 -6.50 18.62 3.15
C ASP A 121 -6.91 18.98 4.59
N ASP A 122 -8.04 19.67 4.79
CA ASP A 122 -8.53 20.12 6.10
C ASP A 122 -9.35 19.03 6.79
N PRO A 123 -8.80 18.34 7.79
CA PRO A 123 -9.45 17.22 8.46
C PRO A 123 -10.58 17.65 9.42
N ASN A 124 -10.78 18.96 9.63
CA ASN A 124 -11.80 19.49 10.53
C ASN A 124 -13.07 19.91 9.78
N ASP A 125 -13.05 19.89 8.44
CA ASP A 125 -14.25 20.15 7.67
C ASP A 125 -15.16 18.91 7.60
N GLY A 126 -14.70 17.76 8.10
CA GLY A 126 -15.41 16.49 8.16
C GLY A 126 -15.65 15.84 6.80
N ILE A 127 -14.91 16.28 5.78
CA ILE A 127 -14.89 15.78 4.41
C ILE A 127 -13.58 15.01 4.25
N ILE A 128 -13.66 13.81 3.70
CA ILE A 128 -12.48 13.18 3.09
C ILE A 128 -12.47 13.72 1.67
N SER A 129 -11.38 14.32 1.21
CA SER A 129 -11.32 14.82 -0.17
C SER A 129 -10.90 13.70 -1.13
N LEU A 130 -11.13 13.89 -2.43
CA LEU A 130 -10.65 12.95 -3.46
C LEU A 130 -9.12 12.78 -3.40
N ARG A 131 -8.39 13.90 -3.23
CA ARG A 131 -6.94 13.88 -2.97
C ARG A 131 -6.60 13.03 -1.76
N GLU A 132 -7.27 13.26 -0.63
CA GLU A 132 -6.96 12.58 0.62
C GLU A 132 -7.24 11.07 0.54
N PHE A 133 -8.36 10.72 -0.07
CA PHE A 133 -8.77 9.33 -0.30
C PHE A 133 -7.73 8.57 -1.13
N TYR A 134 -7.35 9.09 -2.29
CA TYR A 134 -6.38 8.42 -3.18
C TYR A 134 -4.95 8.48 -2.65
N ARG A 135 -4.55 9.54 -1.96
CA ARG A 135 -3.24 9.59 -1.27
C ARG A 135 -3.13 8.49 -0.21
N THR A 136 -4.23 8.23 0.52
CA THR A 136 -4.28 7.18 1.55
C THR A 136 -4.18 5.79 0.91
N ASN A 137 -5.01 5.52 -0.09
CA ASN A 137 -5.00 4.22 -0.80
C ASN A 137 -3.72 3.95 -1.59
N SER A 138 -3.01 5.00 -2.03
CA SER A 138 -1.75 4.87 -2.78
C SER A 138 -0.49 4.89 -1.92
N HIS A 139 -0.63 5.01 -0.60
CA HIS A 139 0.49 5.25 0.32
C HIS A 139 1.36 6.46 -0.10
N GLY A 140 0.74 7.49 -0.69
CA GLY A 140 1.42 8.68 -1.18
C GLY A 140 2.00 8.59 -2.59
N ARG A 141 1.80 7.46 -3.29
CA ARG A 141 2.33 7.24 -4.65
C ARG A 141 1.48 7.89 -5.75
N LEU A 142 0.27 8.35 -5.44
CA LEU A 142 -0.52 9.19 -6.33
C LEU A 142 -0.77 10.56 -5.68
N ILE A 143 -0.30 11.61 -6.34
CA ILE A 143 -0.51 12.99 -5.95
C ILE A 143 -1.54 13.62 -6.88
N ILE A 144 -2.62 14.11 -6.29
CA ILE A 144 -3.73 14.72 -7.01
C ILE A 144 -3.74 16.22 -6.74
N SER A 145 -3.69 17.00 -7.81
CA SER A 145 -3.89 18.45 -7.83
C SER A 145 -4.94 18.80 -8.87
N GLY A 146 -5.23 20.08 -9.08
CA GLY A 146 -6.26 20.45 -10.03
C GLY A 146 -6.87 21.81 -9.77
N ARG A 147 -7.88 22.15 -10.56
CA ARG A 147 -8.64 23.40 -10.44
C ARG A 147 -10.11 23.15 -10.71
N VAL A 148 -10.94 23.86 -9.98
CA VAL A 148 -12.38 23.99 -10.23
C VAL A 148 -12.62 25.26 -11.03
N THR A 149 -13.57 25.24 -11.97
CA THR A 149 -14.00 26.48 -12.64
C THR A 149 -14.41 27.52 -11.58
N PRO A 150 -13.98 28.80 -11.71
CA PRO A 150 -14.27 29.84 -10.74
C PRO A 150 -15.76 30.19 -10.61
N GLU A 151 -16.57 29.69 -11.54
CA GLU A 151 -18.02 29.82 -11.58
C GLU A 151 -18.67 28.51 -12.08
N TRP A 152 -19.98 28.46 -11.93
CA TRP A 152 -20.82 27.54 -12.70
C TRP A 152 -20.93 28.08 -14.13
N VAL A 153 -20.29 27.38 -15.07
CA VAL A 153 -20.25 27.79 -16.47
C VAL A 153 -21.60 27.53 -17.14
N ALA A 154 -22.03 28.44 -18.00
CA ALA A 154 -23.28 28.31 -18.72
C ALA A 154 -23.13 27.33 -19.90
N MET A 155 -23.88 26.23 -19.84
CA MET A 155 -23.98 25.27 -20.93
C MET A 155 -24.80 25.85 -22.10
N PRO A 156 -24.56 25.43 -23.35
CA PRO A 156 -25.27 25.98 -24.52
C PRO A 156 -26.70 25.44 -24.71
N HIS A 157 -27.03 24.29 -24.12
CA HIS A 157 -28.33 23.62 -24.23
C HIS A 157 -28.89 23.26 -22.86
N SER A 158 -30.20 23.01 -22.78
CA SER A 158 -30.84 22.64 -21.52
C SER A 158 -30.39 21.27 -21.01
N TYR A 159 -30.58 21.02 -19.72
CA TYR A 159 -30.26 19.74 -19.10
C TYR A 159 -30.96 18.56 -19.82
N ALA A 160 -32.24 18.76 -20.17
CA ALA A 160 -33.06 17.77 -20.88
C ALA A 160 -32.55 17.45 -22.31
N TYR A 161 -31.85 18.39 -22.95
CA TYR A 161 -31.21 18.12 -24.25
C TYR A 161 -30.15 17.03 -24.14
N TYR A 162 -29.30 17.11 -23.10
CA TYR A 162 -28.21 16.15 -22.87
C TYR A 162 -28.70 14.84 -22.25
N ALA A 163 -29.63 14.90 -21.28
CA ALA A 163 -30.20 13.70 -20.67
C ALA A 163 -31.00 12.87 -21.68
N ASN A 164 -31.70 13.54 -22.61
CA ASN A 164 -32.38 12.94 -23.76
C ASN A 164 -33.34 11.77 -23.43
N GLY A 165 -33.92 11.75 -22.21
CA GLY A 165 -34.82 10.68 -21.77
C GLY A 165 -34.15 9.30 -21.67
N ALA A 166 -32.81 9.26 -21.68
CA ALA A 166 -31.98 8.07 -21.60
C ALA A 166 -30.75 8.31 -20.71
N SER A 167 -30.89 9.24 -19.76
CA SER A 167 -29.89 9.54 -18.73
C SER A 167 -28.53 10.02 -19.27
N GLY A 168 -28.53 10.53 -20.51
CA GLY A 168 -27.34 10.92 -21.25
C GLY A 168 -26.56 9.77 -21.89
N LEU A 169 -26.99 8.53 -21.71
CA LEU A 169 -26.24 7.31 -22.06
C LEU A 169 -26.53 6.76 -23.46
N ASP A 170 -27.46 7.37 -24.21
CA ASP A 170 -27.70 7.03 -25.61
C ASP A 170 -26.70 7.76 -26.51
N PHE A 171 -25.47 7.24 -26.61
CA PHE A 171 -24.40 7.83 -27.41
C PHE A 171 -24.72 7.82 -28.92
N GLY A 172 -25.58 6.90 -29.38
CA GLY A 172 -26.07 6.87 -30.76
C GLY A 172 -26.92 8.09 -31.14
N SER A 173 -27.48 8.78 -30.15
CA SER A 173 -28.24 10.02 -30.33
C SER A 173 -27.36 11.29 -30.36
N TYR A 174 -26.02 11.18 -30.42
CA TYR A 174 -25.12 12.33 -30.54
C TYR A 174 -25.62 13.32 -31.64
N PRO A 175 -25.66 14.64 -31.37
CA PRO A 175 -25.12 15.34 -30.20
C PRO A 175 -26.03 15.39 -28.95
N ARG A 176 -27.15 14.67 -28.90
CA ARG A 176 -28.05 14.65 -27.72
C ARG A 176 -27.64 13.54 -26.74
N SER A 177 -26.46 13.69 -26.13
CA SER A 177 -25.88 12.73 -25.18
C SER A 177 -24.93 13.41 -24.19
N SER A 178 -24.46 12.67 -23.18
CA SER A 178 -23.47 13.16 -22.23
C SER A 178 -22.09 13.44 -22.84
N GLN A 179 -21.71 12.76 -23.94
CA GLN A 179 -20.47 13.06 -24.66
C GLN A 179 -20.47 14.52 -25.14
N ARG A 180 -21.58 14.98 -25.71
CA ARG A 180 -21.73 16.39 -26.10
C ARG A 180 -21.73 17.33 -24.89
N ALA A 181 -22.33 16.92 -23.77
CA ALA A 181 -22.28 17.70 -22.55
C ALA A 181 -20.83 17.89 -22.07
N ALA A 182 -19.99 16.85 -22.14
CA ALA A 182 -18.58 16.94 -21.78
C ALA A 182 -17.80 17.86 -22.73
N GLU A 183 -18.03 17.76 -24.05
CA GLU A 183 -17.45 18.64 -25.06
C GLU A 183 -17.74 20.14 -24.78
N ASP A 184 -19.03 20.45 -24.56
CA ASP A 184 -19.47 21.81 -24.28
C ASP A 184 -18.95 22.31 -22.92
N ALA A 185 -18.87 21.43 -21.91
CA ALA A 185 -18.32 21.73 -20.59
C ALA A 185 -16.82 22.06 -20.66
N MET A 186 -16.02 21.24 -21.34
CA MET A 186 -14.58 21.50 -21.53
C MET A 186 -14.34 22.78 -22.33
N THR A 187 -15.16 23.05 -23.35
CA THR A 187 -15.11 24.31 -24.12
C THR A 187 -15.41 25.52 -23.23
N ALA A 188 -16.42 25.42 -22.37
CA ALA A 188 -16.76 26.47 -21.42
C ALA A 188 -15.64 26.67 -20.37
N ALA A 189 -15.04 25.60 -19.88
CA ALA A 189 -13.90 25.65 -18.97
C ALA A 189 -12.65 26.27 -19.62
N TYR A 190 -12.35 25.92 -20.88
CA TYR A 190 -11.28 26.53 -21.65
C TYR A 190 -11.43 28.06 -21.71
N ASN A 191 -12.64 28.55 -21.96
CA ASN A 191 -12.93 29.98 -21.95
C ASN A 191 -12.80 30.59 -20.54
N SER A 192 -13.34 29.92 -19.52
CA SER A 192 -13.26 30.34 -18.12
C SER A 192 -11.81 30.47 -17.60
N PHE A 193 -10.93 29.58 -18.04
CA PHE A 193 -9.50 29.60 -17.70
C PHE A 193 -8.63 30.47 -18.65
N GLY A 194 -9.24 31.32 -19.47
CA GLY A 194 -8.52 32.30 -20.28
C GLY A 194 -7.87 31.73 -21.54
N GLY A 195 -8.40 30.62 -22.07
CA GLY A 195 -7.99 30.03 -23.33
C GLY A 195 -6.79 29.08 -23.25
N SER A 196 -6.60 28.41 -22.10
CA SER A 196 -5.63 27.31 -22.00
C SER A 196 -6.06 26.29 -20.95
N LEU A 197 -5.89 25.01 -21.27
CA LEU A 197 -6.04 23.87 -20.37
C LEU A 197 -4.75 23.05 -20.23
N SER A 198 -3.60 23.58 -20.68
CA SER A 198 -2.30 22.90 -20.63
C SER A 198 -1.83 22.52 -19.23
N TYR A 199 -2.41 23.11 -18.19
CA TYR A 199 -2.10 22.74 -16.80
C TYR A 199 -2.55 21.31 -16.45
N PHE A 200 -3.52 20.76 -17.17
CA PHE A 200 -4.17 19.49 -16.85
C PHE A 200 -3.62 18.30 -17.64
N ASP A 201 -2.58 18.53 -18.44
CA ASP A 201 -1.80 17.53 -19.19
C ASP A 201 -0.46 17.44 -18.47
N ASN A 202 -0.30 16.48 -17.56
CA ASN A 202 0.88 16.39 -16.68
C ASN A 202 1.23 14.94 -16.31
N ASP A 203 0.82 13.99 -17.15
CA ASP A 203 0.99 12.57 -16.92
C ASP A 203 2.39 12.03 -17.22
N GLY A 204 3.30 12.91 -17.64
CA GLY A 204 4.71 12.71 -17.87
C GLY A 204 5.50 12.45 -16.58
N PRO A 205 6.58 11.63 -16.64
CA PRO A 205 7.46 11.35 -15.51
C PRO A 205 8.14 12.56 -14.86
N ASP A 206 8.26 13.69 -15.56
CA ASP A 206 8.92 14.90 -15.03
C ASP A 206 8.01 15.75 -14.13
N GLY A 207 6.69 15.52 -14.16
CA GLY A 207 5.68 16.23 -13.38
C GLY A 207 5.50 17.71 -13.75
N ILE A 208 5.98 18.13 -14.91
CA ILE A 208 5.86 19.48 -15.47
C ILE A 208 4.72 19.47 -16.50
N PRO A 209 3.64 20.24 -16.30
CA PRO A 209 2.52 20.22 -17.24
C PRO A 209 2.87 20.66 -18.67
N SER A 210 2.34 19.95 -19.66
CA SER A 210 2.56 20.10 -21.11
C SER A 210 4.03 20.17 -21.53
N SER A 211 4.83 19.31 -20.93
CA SER A 211 6.20 18.98 -21.25
C SER A 211 6.27 17.96 -22.42
N GLY A 212 7.47 17.68 -22.92
CA GLY A 212 7.70 16.75 -24.03
C GLY A 212 7.53 15.26 -23.68
N ASP A 213 7.26 14.93 -22.42
CA ASP A 213 7.00 13.58 -21.93
C ASP A 213 5.53 13.31 -21.55
N ASP A 214 4.68 14.34 -21.59
CA ASP A 214 3.22 14.22 -21.50
C ASP A 214 2.61 13.75 -22.83
N ASP A 215 1.40 13.20 -22.78
CA ASP A 215 0.72 12.63 -23.95
C ASP A 215 -0.09 13.66 -24.77
N GLY A 216 -0.23 14.89 -24.28
CA GLY A 216 -0.96 15.99 -24.92
C GLY A 216 -2.47 15.96 -24.67
N TYR A 217 -2.94 15.17 -23.70
CA TYR A 217 -4.32 15.07 -23.28
C TYR A 217 -4.53 15.62 -21.88
N ILE A 218 -5.74 16.11 -21.61
CA ILE A 218 -6.15 16.40 -20.24
C ILE A 218 -6.25 15.07 -19.48
N ASP A 219 -5.42 14.91 -18.45
CA ASP A 219 -5.26 13.71 -17.63
C ASP A 219 -6.60 13.18 -17.08
N ALA A 220 -7.46 14.09 -16.61
CA ALA A 220 -8.80 13.76 -16.12
C ALA A 220 -9.68 15.01 -16.04
N THR A 221 -10.86 14.92 -16.65
CA THR A 221 -11.93 15.93 -16.56
C THR A 221 -13.08 15.41 -15.71
N ILE A 222 -13.56 16.21 -14.77
CA ILE A 222 -14.70 15.91 -13.91
C ILE A 222 -15.78 16.95 -14.19
N VAL A 223 -16.90 16.54 -14.76
CA VAL A 223 -18.05 17.39 -15.07
C VAL A 223 -19.11 17.23 -14.00
N ILE A 224 -19.42 18.31 -13.29
CA ILE A 224 -20.48 18.34 -12.28
C ILE A 224 -21.72 19.02 -12.86
N HIS A 225 -22.84 18.30 -12.89
CA HIS A 225 -24.15 18.86 -13.26
C HIS A 225 -25.03 19.09 -12.02
N PRO A 226 -26.00 20.03 -12.05
CA PRO A 226 -26.88 20.30 -10.93
C PRO A 226 -27.78 19.11 -10.62
N GLY A 227 -28.19 19.01 -9.35
CA GLY A 227 -29.09 17.96 -8.88
C GLY A 227 -28.42 16.60 -8.68
N GLN A 228 -29.25 15.59 -8.42
CA GLN A 228 -28.81 14.20 -8.23
C GLN A 228 -28.36 13.57 -9.54
N GLY A 229 -27.41 12.64 -9.47
CA GLY A 229 -27.18 11.69 -10.54
C GLY A 229 -28.34 10.69 -10.67
N ALA A 230 -28.53 10.11 -11.85
CA ALA A 230 -29.60 9.16 -12.12
C ALA A 230 -29.51 7.90 -11.23
N GLU A 231 -28.30 7.48 -10.85
CA GLU A 231 -27.99 6.32 -10.01
C GLU A 231 -28.45 6.46 -8.55
N VAL A 232 -28.70 7.70 -8.10
CA VAL A 232 -29.18 8.04 -6.75
C VAL A 232 -30.60 8.63 -6.76
N ALA A 233 -31.21 8.81 -7.93
CA ALA A 233 -32.56 9.32 -8.11
C ALA A 233 -33.64 8.21 -8.07
N LEU A 234 -34.88 8.57 -7.78
CA LEU A 234 -35.99 7.60 -7.82
C LEU A 234 -36.22 7.09 -9.26
N PRO A 235 -36.63 5.82 -9.45
CA PRO A 235 -36.75 5.21 -10.78
C PRO A 235 -37.63 5.96 -11.77
N GLN A 236 -38.63 6.71 -11.30
CA GLN A 236 -39.53 7.50 -12.15
C GLN A 236 -38.88 8.74 -12.79
N TYR A 237 -37.79 9.25 -12.20
CA TYR A 237 -37.09 10.46 -12.67
C TYR A 237 -35.78 10.14 -13.36
N GLU A 238 -35.25 8.94 -13.14
CA GLU A 238 -33.98 8.44 -13.66
C GLU A 238 -33.76 8.73 -15.17
N PRO A 239 -34.71 8.50 -16.11
CA PRO A 239 -34.47 8.77 -17.53
C PRO A 239 -34.19 10.24 -17.87
N ASP A 240 -34.65 11.16 -17.03
CA ASP A 240 -34.53 12.61 -17.23
C ASP A 240 -33.28 13.17 -16.53
N TYR A 241 -32.53 12.35 -15.78
CA TYR A 241 -31.36 12.73 -14.98
C TYR A 241 -30.10 12.18 -15.64
N LEU A 242 -29.02 12.95 -15.68
CA LEU A 242 -27.72 12.45 -16.15
C LEU A 242 -27.17 11.42 -15.16
N TRP A 243 -26.69 10.28 -15.68
CA TRP A 243 -26.12 9.20 -14.88
C TRP A 243 -24.64 9.47 -14.57
N SER A 244 -24.14 9.12 -13.39
CA SER A 244 -22.70 9.25 -13.08
C SER A 244 -21.85 8.17 -13.78
N HIS A 245 -20.89 8.57 -14.61
CA HIS A 245 -20.16 7.65 -15.49
C HIS A 245 -18.83 8.22 -15.97
N GLU A 246 -17.92 7.41 -16.51
CA GLU A 246 -16.66 7.83 -17.14
C GLU A 246 -16.70 7.51 -18.64
N ALA A 247 -16.40 8.42 -19.55
CA ALA A 247 -16.33 8.03 -20.95
C ALA A 247 -15.31 8.82 -21.75
N GLY A 248 -14.95 8.22 -22.89
CA GLY A 248 -14.22 8.89 -23.96
C GLY A 248 -15.17 9.55 -24.97
N ILE A 249 -14.76 10.71 -25.48
CA ILE A 249 -15.41 11.36 -26.63
C ILE A 249 -14.97 10.64 -27.92
N SER A 250 -15.84 9.80 -28.48
CA SER A 250 -15.50 8.88 -29.59
C SER A 250 -16.13 9.23 -30.95
N VAL A 251 -17.01 10.24 -31.03
CA VAL A 251 -17.76 10.59 -32.25
C VAL A 251 -17.30 11.94 -32.80
N TYR A 252 -16.52 11.93 -33.89
CA TYR A 252 -16.16 13.13 -34.66
C TYR A 252 -16.91 13.15 -35.99
N GLN A 253 -17.79 14.14 -36.18
CA GLN A 253 -18.62 14.29 -37.40
C GLN A 253 -17.81 14.41 -38.70
N ASP A 254 -16.52 14.77 -38.62
CA ASP A 254 -15.65 14.97 -39.78
C ASP A 254 -14.60 13.85 -39.99
N CYS A 255 -14.67 12.76 -39.23
CA CYS A 255 -13.72 11.67 -39.35
C CYS A 255 -14.31 10.51 -40.20
N PRO A 256 -13.82 10.23 -41.41
CA PRO A 256 -14.33 9.14 -42.23
C PRO A 256 -14.03 7.78 -41.57
N GLN A 257 -15.06 6.99 -41.32
CA GLN A 257 -14.93 5.62 -40.85
C GLN A 257 -14.28 4.72 -41.93
N PRO A 258 -13.39 3.77 -41.59
CA PRO A 258 -12.75 3.54 -40.30
C PRO A 258 -11.27 4.00 -40.29
N SER A 259 -10.88 4.73 -39.23
CA SER A 259 -9.50 4.97 -38.76
C SER A 259 -8.46 5.41 -39.81
N SER A 260 -8.38 6.73 -40.07
CA SER A 260 -7.12 7.34 -40.53
C SER A 260 -6.15 7.43 -39.34
N PRO A 261 -4.85 7.11 -39.50
CA PRO A 261 -3.81 7.31 -38.47
C PRO A 261 -3.72 8.75 -37.94
N ASP A 262 -4.28 9.72 -38.66
CA ASP A 262 -4.25 11.15 -38.31
C ASP A 262 -5.45 11.61 -37.45
N CYS A 263 -6.41 10.72 -37.14
CA CYS A 263 -7.61 11.05 -36.37
C CYS A 263 -7.45 10.63 -34.90
N LEU A 264 -6.80 11.49 -34.11
CA LEU A 264 -6.68 11.33 -32.67
C LEU A 264 -8.03 11.57 -31.96
N PRO A 265 -8.41 10.76 -30.96
CA PRO A 265 -9.62 10.99 -30.18
C PRO A 265 -9.49 12.27 -29.34
N GLY A 266 -10.60 12.75 -28.80
CA GLY A 266 -10.67 14.02 -28.06
C GLY A 266 -10.84 15.27 -28.94
N MET A 267 -11.34 16.35 -28.33
CA MET A 267 -11.41 17.67 -28.94
C MET A 267 -10.19 18.51 -28.62
N LEU A 268 -9.69 19.29 -29.60
CA LEU A 268 -8.57 20.18 -29.40
C LEU A 268 -8.99 21.46 -28.66
N LEU A 269 -8.35 21.73 -27.51
CA LEU A 269 -8.62 22.87 -26.63
C LEU A 269 -7.31 23.65 -26.42
N GLY A 270 -6.94 24.44 -27.43
CA GLY A 270 -5.64 25.09 -27.48
C GLY A 270 -4.57 24.11 -27.97
N ASN A 271 -3.61 23.77 -27.11
CA ASN A 271 -2.51 22.85 -27.40
C ASN A 271 -2.69 21.43 -26.83
N VAL A 272 -3.76 21.19 -26.07
CA VAL A 272 -4.08 19.88 -25.46
C VAL A 272 -5.42 19.36 -25.94
N ARG A 273 -5.67 18.06 -25.77
CA ARG A 273 -6.92 17.40 -26.13
C ARG A 273 -7.75 17.01 -24.91
N GLY A 274 -9.03 17.39 -24.93
CA GLY A 274 -10.01 16.87 -23.97
C GLY A 274 -10.65 15.58 -24.51
N PHE A 275 -10.52 14.46 -23.80
CA PHE A 275 -11.01 13.15 -24.26
C PHE A 275 -11.79 12.38 -23.20
N LEU A 276 -11.12 11.96 -22.12
CA LEU A 276 -11.75 11.26 -21.01
C LEU A 276 -12.44 12.26 -20.09
N TYR A 277 -13.66 11.94 -19.68
CA TYR A 277 -14.43 12.72 -18.72
C TYR A 277 -15.19 11.82 -17.77
N THR A 278 -15.39 12.28 -16.54
CA THR A 278 -16.45 11.78 -15.68
C THR A 278 -17.63 12.76 -15.70
N MET A 279 -18.84 12.24 -15.72
CA MET A 279 -20.08 13.00 -15.51
C MET A 279 -20.57 12.66 -14.12
N ASN A 280 -20.93 13.65 -13.32
CA ASN A 280 -21.36 13.42 -11.95
C ASN A 280 -22.43 14.41 -11.49
N GLY A 281 -23.33 13.92 -10.63
CA GLY A 281 -24.31 14.77 -9.96
C GLY A 281 -23.71 15.69 -8.91
N GLU A 282 -24.42 16.76 -8.60
CA GLU A 282 -24.06 17.79 -7.62
C GLU A 282 -24.00 17.23 -6.19
N PHE A 283 -24.86 16.27 -5.87
CA PHE A 283 -25.03 15.67 -4.54
C PHE A 283 -25.77 14.32 -4.62
N ASN A 284 -25.65 13.51 -3.56
CA ASN A 284 -26.40 12.26 -3.45
C ASN A 284 -27.76 12.45 -2.81
N TYR A 285 -27.91 13.27 -1.76
CA TYR A 285 -29.15 13.46 -1.02
C TYR A 285 -29.69 14.89 -1.11
N GLN A 286 -28.86 15.89 -0.84
CA GLN A 286 -29.24 17.30 -0.92
C GLN A 286 -28.02 18.18 -1.22
N PRO A 287 -28.20 19.39 -1.79
CA PRO A 287 -27.09 20.29 -2.07
C PRO A 287 -26.19 20.53 -0.84
N GLY A 288 -24.88 20.44 -1.05
CA GLY A 288 -23.89 20.64 0.01
C GLY A 288 -23.70 19.45 0.95
N ASP A 289 -24.21 18.25 0.61
CA ASP A 289 -23.83 17.03 1.32
C ASP A 289 -22.32 16.72 1.16
N LYS A 290 -21.83 15.65 1.79
CA LYS A 290 -20.39 15.32 1.77
C LYS A 290 -20.13 14.02 1.00
N ALA A 291 -21.04 13.66 0.10
CA ALA A 291 -21.06 12.35 -0.53
C ALA A 291 -20.08 12.29 -1.71
N ASN A 292 -18.80 12.06 -1.40
CA ASN A 292 -17.73 11.98 -2.41
C ASN A 292 -17.50 10.58 -2.99
N GLY A 293 -18.16 9.55 -2.47
CA GLY A 293 -17.88 8.16 -2.87
C GLY A 293 -18.03 7.90 -4.36
N THR A 294 -19.09 8.41 -5.00
CA THR A 294 -19.27 8.33 -6.46
C THR A 294 -18.15 9.04 -7.22
N TYR A 295 -17.68 10.20 -6.73
CA TYR A 295 -16.56 10.91 -7.35
C TYR A 295 -15.26 10.10 -7.26
N TYR A 296 -15.03 9.37 -6.15
CA TYR A 296 -13.88 8.49 -6.03
C TYR A 296 -13.96 7.32 -7.00
N HIS A 297 -15.14 6.72 -7.13
CA HIS A 297 -15.41 5.59 -8.01
C HIS A 297 -15.15 5.96 -9.47
N GLU A 298 -15.77 7.03 -9.97
CA GLU A 298 -15.58 7.46 -11.36
C GLU A 298 -14.13 7.89 -11.64
N PHE A 299 -13.48 8.56 -10.69
CA PHE A 299 -12.06 8.88 -10.84
C PHE A 299 -11.19 7.61 -10.89
N GLY A 300 -11.59 6.52 -10.22
CA GLY A 300 -10.92 5.22 -10.31
C GLY A 300 -10.87 4.68 -11.74
N HIS A 301 -11.93 4.89 -12.51
CA HIS A 301 -11.97 4.53 -13.93
C HIS A 301 -10.97 5.33 -14.77
N THR A 302 -10.79 6.62 -14.48
CA THR A 302 -9.77 7.45 -15.16
C THR A 302 -8.34 6.94 -14.93
N LEU A 303 -8.10 6.25 -13.80
CA LEU A 303 -6.82 5.59 -13.53
C LEU A 303 -6.69 4.22 -14.21
N GLY A 304 -7.77 3.67 -14.74
CA GLY A 304 -7.81 2.40 -15.46
C GLY A 304 -8.54 1.27 -14.73
N LEU A 305 -9.08 1.48 -13.52
CA LEU A 305 -9.80 0.45 -12.78
C LEU A 305 -11.12 0.06 -13.45
N ALA A 306 -11.42 -1.24 -13.47
CA ALA A 306 -12.71 -1.75 -13.90
C ALA A 306 -13.73 -1.77 -12.75
N ASP A 307 -15.01 -1.80 -13.11
CA ASP A 307 -16.05 -2.16 -12.16
C ASP A 307 -15.89 -3.59 -11.67
N LEU A 308 -16.12 -3.76 -10.38
CA LEU A 308 -16.01 -5.01 -9.65
C LEU A 308 -17.33 -5.46 -9.02
N TYR A 309 -18.45 -4.77 -9.28
CA TYR A 309 -19.78 -5.38 -9.19
C TYR A 309 -20.05 -6.23 -10.45
N GLU A 310 -20.98 -7.19 -10.39
CA GLU A 310 -21.27 -8.05 -11.56
C GLU A 310 -22.25 -7.38 -12.53
N ILE A 311 -22.00 -7.54 -13.83
CA ILE A 311 -22.87 -7.05 -14.90
C ILE A 311 -23.14 -8.14 -15.94
N SER A 312 -24.21 -7.98 -16.70
CA SER A 312 -24.55 -8.87 -17.80
C SER A 312 -25.03 -8.08 -19.00
N ALA A 313 -24.36 -8.27 -20.15
CA ALA A 313 -24.79 -7.74 -21.43
C ALA A 313 -25.97 -8.52 -22.02
N CYS A 314 -26.18 -9.76 -21.55
CA CYS A 314 -27.23 -10.66 -22.01
C CYS A 314 -28.45 -10.72 -21.10
N GLY A 315 -28.53 -9.87 -20.07
CA GLY A 315 -29.66 -9.82 -19.14
C GLY A 315 -29.73 -11.02 -18.19
N ASN A 316 -28.62 -11.73 -17.98
CA ASN A 316 -28.52 -12.81 -16.99
C ASN A 316 -28.58 -12.25 -15.55
N PRO A 317 -29.09 -13.02 -14.58
CA PRO A 317 -28.98 -12.65 -13.17
C PRO A 317 -27.51 -12.47 -12.77
N VAL A 318 -27.23 -11.41 -12.02
CA VAL A 318 -25.87 -11.03 -11.58
C VAL A 318 -25.84 -10.83 -10.08
N GLY A 319 -24.69 -11.12 -9.49
CA GLY A 319 -24.37 -10.78 -8.10
C GLY A 319 -24.10 -9.30 -7.89
N GLN A 320 -23.63 -8.96 -6.70
CA GLN A 320 -23.16 -7.62 -6.32
C GLN A 320 -21.63 -7.48 -6.48
N GLY A 321 -20.98 -8.53 -7.03
CA GLY A 321 -19.53 -8.64 -7.21
C GLY A 321 -18.77 -8.56 -5.88
N LEU A 322 -18.03 -7.49 -5.62
CA LEU A 322 -17.31 -7.31 -4.35
C LEU A 322 -18.15 -6.67 -3.22
N GLY A 323 -19.41 -6.31 -3.47
CA GLY A 323 -20.27 -5.66 -2.49
C GLY A 323 -19.65 -4.40 -1.88
N VAL A 324 -19.86 -4.17 -0.59
CA VAL A 324 -19.32 -3.01 0.13
C VAL A 324 -17.79 -3.07 0.33
N TYR A 325 -17.14 -4.16 -0.05
CA TYR A 325 -15.72 -4.40 0.19
C TYR A 325 -14.78 -3.85 -0.87
N SER A 326 -15.31 -3.21 -1.92
CA SER A 326 -14.51 -2.47 -2.90
C SER A 326 -15.16 -1.14 -3.25
N LEU A 327 -14.33 -0.10 -3.40
CA LEU A 327 -14.74 1.15 -4.02
C LEU A 327 -15.31 0.95 -5.42
N MET A 328 -14.75 0.00 -6.18
CA MET A 328 -15.19 -0.34 -7.54
C MET A 328 -16.44 -1.24 -7.54
N SER A 329 -17.04 -1.46 -6.37
CA SER A 329 -18.36 -2.07 -6.19
C SER A 329 -19.23 -1.12 -5.36
N LEU A 330 -20.01 -1.63 -4.40
CA LEU A 330 -20.93 -0.82 -3.58
C LEU A 330 -20.24 -0.08 -2.42
N GLY A 331 -18.92 -0.24 -2.25
CA GLY A 331 -18.14 0.45 -1.21
C GLY A 331 -18.12 1.97 -1.36
N ASN A 332 -18.39 2.48 -2.56
CA ASN A 332 -18.57 3.91 -2.83
C ASN A 332 -19.81 4.50 -2.12
N TYR A 333 -20.82 3.69 -1.77
CA TYR A 333 -22.04 4.16 -1.10
C TYR A 333 -21.99 4.11 0.42
N LEU A 334 -20.88 3.69 1.02
CA LEU A 334 -20.77 3.61 2.47
C LEU A 334 -20.84 5.00 3.17
N PRO A 335 -21.44 5.07 4.39
CA PRO A 335 -22.25 4.03 5.03
C PRO A 335 -23.61 3.89 4.33
N LEU A 336 -24.16 2.67 4.29
CA LEU A 336 -25.48 2.42 3.68
C LEU A 336 -26.65 2.99 4.48
N SER A 337 -26.45 3.29 5.77
CA SER A 337 -27.48 3.83 6.66
C SER A 337 -26.88 4.88 7.61
N PRO A 338 -27.61 5.97 7.91
CA PRO A 338 -28.92 6.33 7.36
C PRO A 338 -28.83 6.78 5.88
N PRO A 339 -29.95 6.82 5.13
CA PRO A 339 -29.98 7.12 3.69
C PRO A 339 -29.28 8.43 3.28
N GLU A 340 -29.31 9.45 4.13
CA GLU A 340 -28.67 10.75 3.91
C GLU A 340 -27.13 10.72 4.07
N ALA A 341 -26.58 9.64 4.64
CA ALA A 341 -25.14 9.47 4.83
C ALA A 341 -24.47 8.68 3.70
N GLN A 342 -25.23 8.12 2.76
CA GLN A 342 -24.69 7.28 1.69
C GLN A 342 -23.66 8.01 0.82
N GLY A 343 -22.48 7.41 0.72
CA GLY A 343 -21.33 7.92 -0.03
C GLY A 343 -20.48 8.97 0.69
N THR A 344 -20.79 9.29 1.95
CA THR A 344 -20.00 10.26 2.74
C THR A 344 -18.73 9.67 3.37
N ARG A 345 -18.62 8.33 3.41
CA ARG A 345 -17.47 7.59 3.95
C ARG A 345 -17.27 6.30 3.15
N ALA A 346 -16.86 6.44 1.89
CA ALA A 346 -16.53 5.29 1.05
C ALA A 346 -15.38 4.46 1.66
N GLY A 347 -15.47 3.13 1.52
CA GLY A 347 -14.45 2.19 1.98
C GLY A 347 -13.15 2.30 1.18
N ALA A 348 -12.06 1.74 1.71
CA ALA A 348 -10.79 1.63 0.98
C ALA A 348 -10.94 0.81 -0.32
N ILE A 349 -10.10 1.13 -1.30
CA ILE A 349 -9.96 0.39 -2.57
C ILE A 349 -9.54 -1.05 -2.24
N ASP A 350 -10.10 -2.06 -2.89
CA ASP A 350 -9.75 -3.47 -2.65
C ASP A 350 -8.29 -3.80 -3.04
N PRO A 351 -7.71 -4.90 -2.53
CA PRO A 351 -6.28 -5.16 -2.68
C PRO A 351 -5.91 -5.54 -4.12
N TRP A 352 -6.85 -6.07 -4.91
CA TRP A 352 -6.61 -6.35 -6.33
C TRP A 352 -6.47 -5.04 -7.10
N SER A 353 -7.39 -4.10 -6.90
CA SER A 353 -7.37 -2.78 -7.54
C SER A 353 -6.14 -1.96 -7.13
N ARG A 354 -5.74 -1.99 -5.85
CA ARG A 354 -4.51 -1.32 -5.38
C ARG A 354 -3.25 -1.94 -6.02
N ALA A 355 -3.20 -3.26 -6.14
CA ALA A 355 -2.10 -3.95 -6.83
C ALA A 355 -2.09 -3.64 -8.34
N PHE A 356 -3.24 -3.61 -9.00
CA PHE A 356 -3.39 -3.29 -10.43
C PHE A 356 -2.88 -1.88 -10.76
N LEU A 357 -3.27 -0.89 -9.94
CA LEU A 357 -2.76 0.48 -10.07
C LEU A 357 -1.30 0.62 -9.67
N GLY A 358 -0.69 -0.45 -9.13
CA GLY A 358 0.67 -0.44 -8.63
C GLY A 358 0.83 0.44 -7.39
N PHE A 359 -0.22 0.65 -6.60
CA PHE A 359 -0.16 1.40 -5.32
C PHE A 359 0.57 0.61 -4.24
N GLU A 360 0.36 -0.70 -4.20
CA GLU A 360 1.08 -1.62 -3.33
C GLU A 360 1.51 -2.87 -4.10
N GLN A 361 2.44 -3.63 -3.53
CA GLN A 361 2.82 -4.94 -4.05
C GLN A 361 2.46 -6.01 -3.00
N PRO A 362 1.49 -6.89 -3.28
CA PRO A 362 1.18 -7.99 -2.38
C PRO A 362 2.40 -8.89 -2.14
N LEU A 363 2.61 -9.29 -0.89
CA LEU A 363 3.66 -10.24 -0.51
C LEU A 363 3.29 -11.63 -1.02
N VAL A 364 4.04 -12.14 -2.00
CA VAL A 364 3.85 -13.51 -2.48
C VAL A 364 4.31 -14.49 -1.40
N VAL A 365 3.37 -15.31 -0.92
CA VAL A 365 3.65 -16.31 0.11
C VAL A 365 4.10 -17.61 -0.54
N ALA A 366 5.38 -17.91 -0.43
CA ALA A 366 6.00 -19.14 -0.94
C ALA A 366 6.36 -20.16 0.16
N VAL A 367 6.26 -19.76 1.43
CA VAL A 367 6.61 -20.63 2.58
C VAL A 367 5.44 -20.69 3.56
N ALA A 368 5.12 -21.89 4.01
CA ALA A 368 4.13 -22.11 5.06
C ALA A 368 4.67 -21.70 6.45
N GLY A 369 3.79 -21.29 7.36
CA GLY A 369 4.22 -20.79 8.67
C GLY A 369 3.13 -20.05 9.44
N HIS A 370 3.53 -19.36 10.50
CA HIS A 370 2.68 -18.50 11.30
C HIS A 370 2.77 -17.06 10.82
N TYR A 371 1.63 -16.43 10.54
CA TYR A 371 1.53 -15.08 10.02
C TYR A 371 0.68 -14.21 10.95
N THR A 372 1.05 -12.93 11.06
CA THR A 372 0.25 -11.91 11.74
C THR A 372 0.09 -10.71 10.82
N LEU A 373 -1.17 -10.33 10.56
CA LEU A 373 -1.52 -9.17 9.75
C LEU A 373 -2.11 -8.07 10.64
N ALA A 374 -1.41 -6.94 10.71
CA ALA A 374 -1.95 -5.71 11.27
C ALA A 374 -3.11 -5.19 10.39
N PRO A 375 -4.06 -4.42 10.94
CA PRO A 375 -5.09 -3.77 10.15
C PRO A 375 -4.50 -2.84 9.09
N LEU A 376 -5.19 -2.69 7.95
CA LEU A 376 -4.74 -1.84 6.84
C LEU A 376 -4.39 -0.40 7.29
N THR A 377 -5.19 0.20 8.16
CA THR A 377 -4.97 1.55 8.71
C THR A 377 -3.76 1.66 9.64
N GLN A 378 -3.19 0.54 10.07
CA GLN A 378 -2.06 0.44 10.98
C GLN A 378 -0.79 -0.06 10.29
N GLY A 379 -0.74 0.03 8.95
CA GLY A 379 0.40 -0.45 8.16
C GLY A 379 0.37 -1.94 7.85
N GLY A 380 -0.81 -2.56 7.92
CA GLY A 380 -1.04 -3.90 7.38
C GLY A 380 -0.66 -4.01 5.90
N TYR A 381 -0.31 -5.22 5.47
CA TYR A 381 0.06 -5.54 4.10
C TYR A 381 -0.81 -6.68 3.58
N VAL A 382 -0.84 -6.84 2.26
CA VAL A 382 -1.61 -7.89 1.58
C VAL A 382 -0.72 -9.11 1.34
N LEU A 383 -1.23 -10.30 1.65
CA LEU A 383 -0.63 -11.56 1.21
C LEU A 383 -1.23 -11.98 -0.13
N LYS A 384 -0.39 -12.43 -1.08
CA LYS A 384 -0.81 -13.15 -2.27
C LYS A 384 -0.43 -14.62 -2.11
N VAL A 385 -1.44 -15.48 -1.96
CA VAL A 385 -1.26 -16.91 -1.69
C VAL A 385 -1.76 -17.70 -2.89
N TRP A 386 -0.92 -18.58 -3.41
CA TRP A 386 -1.31 -19.46 -4.51
C TRP A 386 -0.72 -20.86 -4.41
N LYS A 387 -1.27 -21.75 -5.24
CA LYS A 387 -1.06 -23.19 -5.27
C LYS A 387 0.40 -23.57 -5.10
N ASN A 388 0.68 -24.33 -4.03
CA ASN A 388 2.02 -24.81 -3.70
C ASN A 388 3.10 -23.69 -3.61
N GLY A 389 2.71 -22.49 -3.17
CA GLY A 389 3.58 -21.33 -3.05
C GLY A 389 4.11 -20.77 -4.38
N GLN A 390 3.54 -21.19 -5.52
CA GLN A 390 3.98 -20.78 -6.84
C GLN A 390 3.25 -19.53 -7.32
N PRO A 391 3.85 -18.72 -8.21
CA PRO A 391 3.12 -17.68 -8.91
C PRO A 391 2.07 -18.29 -9.85
N GLY A 392 0.97 -17.58 -10.07
CA GLY A 392 -0.10 -17.97 -10.99
C GLY A 392 -1.00 -16.80 -11.34
N THR A 393 -1.86 -17.03 -12.33
CA THR A 393 -2.90 -16.10 -12.77
C THR A 393 -4.14 -16.16 -11.88
N GLU A 394 -4.43 -17.32 -11.32
CA GLU A 394 -5.41 -17.48 -10.24
C GLU A 394 -4.67 -17.43 -8.89
N TYR A 395 -5.27 -16.82 -7.86
CA TYR A 395 -4.66 -16.64 -6.53
C TYR A 395 -5.65 -16.06 -5.51
N TYR A 396 -5.30 -16.20 -4.23
CA TYR A 396 -5.99 -15.49 -3.15
C TYR A 396 -5.21 -14.27 -2.68
N LEU A 397 -5.91 -13.17 -2.41
CA LEU A 397 -5.39 -12.01 -1.68
C LEU A 397 -5.99 -12.01 -0.27
N VAL A 398 -5.15 -11.84 0.74
CA VAL A 398 -5.56 -11.82 2.15
C VAL A 398 -5.08 -10.53 2.78
N GLU A 399 -6.00 -9.76 3.37
CA GLU A 399 -5.71 -8.57 4.16
C GLU A 399 -6.57 -8.50 5.41
N ASN A 400 -6.14 -7.72 6.40
CA ASN A 400 -6.91 -7.47 7.62
C ASN A 400 -7.55 -6.08 7.55
N ARG A 401 -8.89 -6.04 7.53
CA ARG A 401 -9.67 -4.79 7.51
C ARG A 401 -10.49 -4.68 8.77
N ASN A 402 -10.54 -3.48 9.33
CA ASN A 402 -11.28 -3.16 10.55
C ASN A 402 -12.10 -1.89 10.34
N GLN A 403 -13.10 -1.68 11.21
CA GLN A 403 -13.96 -0.50 11.21
C GLN A 403 -13.24 0.75 11.72
N GLU A 404 -12.20 1.17 11.00
CA GLU A 404 -11.35 2.32 11.31
C GLU A 404 -10.89 3.02 10.02
N GLY A 405 -10.54 4.31 10.11
CA GLY A 405 -10.11 5.10 8.94
C GLY A 405 -11.14 5.14 7.82
N LEU A 406 -10.71 4.85 6.58
CA LEU A 406 -11.61 4.74 5.42
C LEU A 406 -12.65 3.62 5.57
N ASP A 407 -12.32 2.59 6.34
CA ASP A 407 -13.15 1.39 6.52
C ASP A 407 -14.09 1.48 7.71
N ALA A 408 -14.21 2.65 8.35
CA ALA A 408 -15.07 2.88 9.52
C ALA A 408 -16.53 2.47 9.33
N ALA A 409 -17.01 2.43 8.08
CA ALA A 409 -18.38 2.07 7.72
C ALA A 409 -18.55 0.62 7.24
N LEU A 410 -17.50 -0.21 7.24
CA LEU A 410 -17.61 -1.64 6.91
C LEU A 410 -18.53 -2.37 7.91
N PRO A 411 -19.17 -3.48 7.50
CA PRO A 411 -20.11 -4.21 8.36
C PRO A 411 -19.42 -5.00 9.49
N GLY A 412 -18.13 -5.32 9.36
CA GLY A 412 -17.37 -6.10 10.34
C GLY A 412 -15.86 -5.85 10.27
N GLY A 413 -15.07 -6.71 10.91
CA GLY A 413 -13.61 -6.63 10.88
C GLY A 413 -12.91 -7.96 11.15
N GLY A 414 -11.69 -8.08 10.63
CA GLY A 414 -10.89 -9.31 10.59
C GLY A 414 -10.24 -9.49 9.21
N LEU A 415 -9.83 -10.72 8.91
CA LEU A 415 -9.34 -11.05 7.57
C LEU A 415 -10.49 -11.02 6.57
N LEU A 416 -10.23 -10.38 5.45
CA LEU A 416 -11.04 -10.47 4.25
C LEU A 416 -10.19 -11.12 3.16
N ILE A 417 -10.77 -12.09 2.47
CA ILE A 417 -10.07 -12.94 1.52
C ILE A 417 -10.74 -12.77 0.16
N TYR A 418 -9.93 -12.50 -0.86
CA TYR A 418 -10.37 -12.30 -2.24
C TYR A 418 -9.81 -13.42 -3.11
N HIS A 419 -10.62 -14.03 -3.96
CA HIS A 419 -10.18 -15.01 -4.95
C HIS A 419 -10.17 -14.35 -6.33
N ALA A 420 -8.98 -14.24 -6.92
CA ALA A 420 -8.75 -13.55 -8.18
C ALA A 420 -8.31 -14.53 -9.28
N ASP A 421 -8.70 -14.24 -10.52
CA ASP A 421 -8.19 -14.87 -11.74
C ASP A 421 -7.89 -13.83 -12.83
N ASP A 422 -6.62 -13.54 -13.04
CA ASP A 422 -6.13 -12.58 -14.03
C ASP A 422 -6.32 -13.02 -15.49
N THR A 423 -6.80 -14.24 -15.76
CA THR A 423 -7.26 -14.62 -17.11
C THR A 423 -8.60 -14.00 -17.46
N MET A 424 -9.37 -13.58 -16.45
CA MET A 424 -10.59 -12.80 -16.60
C MET A 424 -10.25 -11.32 -16.73
N ILE A 425 -11.02 -10.61 -17.55
CA ILE A 425 -10.79 -9.19 -17.81
C ILE A 425 -11.38 -8.33 -16.69
N ASP A 426 -12.59 -8.66 -16.24
CA ASP A 426 -13.37 -7.96 -15.22
C ASP A 426 -14.40 -8.90 -14.56
N ASN A 427 -15.34 -8.34 -13.79
CA ASN A 427 -16.42 -9.10 -13.16
C ASN A 427 -17.66 -9.31 -14.06
N CYS A 428 -17.58 -8.95 -15.35
CA CYS A 428 -18.61 -9.29 -16.31
C CYS A 428 -18.38 -10.68 -16.91
N ARG A 429 -19.36 -11.56 -16.72
CA ARG A 429 -19.26 -12.95 -17.18
C ARG A 429 -19.66 -13.14 -18.64
N ASP A 430 -20.36 -12.20 -19.27
CA ASP A 430 -20.87 -12.37 -20.64
C ASP A 430 -20.75 -11.13 -21.54
N CYS A 431 -20.03 -10.08 -21.11
CA CYS A 431 -19.87 -8.84 -21.90
C CYS A 431 -19.08 -9.06 -23.20
N ASP A 432 -18.31 -10.14 -23.24
CA ASP A 432 -17.54 -10.57 -24.41
C ASP A 432 -18.37 -11.34 -25.44
N ASN A 433 -19.66 -11.55 -25.17
CA ASN A 433 -20.56 -12.37 -25.97
C ASN A 433 -21.65 -11.52 -26.65
N PRO A 434 -21.32 -10.85 -27.78
CA PRO A 434 -22.26 -9.98 -28.48
C PRO A 434 -23.48 -10.73 -29.06
N SER A 435 -23.41 -12.07 -29.13
CA SER A 435 -24.50 -12.92 -29.63
C SER A 435 -25.47 -13.36 -28.54
N CYS A 436 -25.06 -13.30 -27.26
CA CYS A 436 -25.76 -13.93 -26.15
C CYS A 436 -26.06 -15.44 -26.31
N LEU A 437 -25.36 -16.12 -27.22
CA LEU A 437 -25.51 -17.56 -27.47
C LEU A 437 -24.49 -18.42 -26.72
N VAL A 438 -23.35 -17.84 -26.35
CA VAL A 438 -22.33 -18.50 -25.52
C VAL A 438 -22.75 -18.44 -24.04
N PRO A 439 -22.62 -19.51 -23.25
CA PRO A 439 -22.83 -19.42 -21.81
C PRO A 439 -21.90 -18.38 -21.16
N PRO A 440 -22.32 -17.66 -20.10
CA PRO A 440 -21.43 -16.79 -19.34
C PRO A 440 -20.21 -17.56 -18.81
N ALA A 441 -19.11 -16.83 -18.62
CA ALA A 441 -17.95 -17.30 -17.88
C ALA A 441 -18.38 -17.82 -16.50
N PRO A 442 -17.68 -18.81 -15.95
CA PRO A 442 -18.10 -19.46 -14.71
C PRO A 442 -18.04 -18.53 -13.49
N HIS A 443 -17.12 -17.56 -13.47
CA HIS A 443 -16.88 -16.61 -12.38
C HIS A 443 -16.41 -15.25 -12.90
N GLY A 444 -16.45 -14.22 -12.06
CA GLY A 444 -15.81 -12.92 -12.32
C GLY A 444 -14.30 -12.96 -12.11
N ARG A 445 -13.61 -11.84 -12.38
CA ARG A 445 -12.18 -11.67 -12.13
C ARG A 445 -11.81 -11.72 -10.66
N VAL A 446 -12.59 -11.09 -9.80
CA VAL A 446 -12.35 -11.04 -8.35
C VAL A 446 -13.67 -11.26 -7.63
N HIS A 447 -13.68 -12.08 -6.59
CA HIS A 447 -14.82 -12.17 -5.65
C HIS A 447 -14.33 -12.35 -4.21
N VAL A 448 -15.23 -12.16 -3.24
CA VAL A 448 -14.92 -12.28 -1.82
C VAL A 448 -15.23 -13.70 -1.33
N VAL A 449 -14.27 -14.34 -0.68
CA VAL A 449 -14.49 -15.61 0.01
C VAL A 449 -15.21 -15.32 1.33
N GLN A 450 -16.52 -15.58 1.37
CA GLN A 450 -17.37 -15.26 2.52
C GLN A 450 -17.26 -16.36 3.59
N ALA A 451 -16.80 -16.01 4.79
CA ALA A 451 -16.52 -16.99 5.85
C ALA A 451 -17.72 -17.84 6.28
N ASP A 452 -18.94 -17.37 6.07
CA ASP A 452 -20.17 -18.10 6.41
C ASP A 452 -20.59 -19.13 5.35
N GLY A 453 -19.95 -19.12 4.18
CA GLY A 453 -20.19 -20.03 3.07
C GLY A 453 -21.52 -19.85 2.34
N ARG A 454 -22.20 -18.70 2.50
CA ARG A 454 -23.48 -18.44 1.84
C ARG A 454 -23.35 -17.97 0.40
N ASN A 455 -22.22 -17.34 0.04
CA ASN A 455 -21.97 -16.76 -1.29
C ASN A 455 -23.12 -15.84 -1.73
N ASP A 456 -23.66 -15.06 -0.80
CA ASP A 456 -24.90 -14.33 -0.99
C ASP A 456 -24.66 -13.03 -1.79
N ILE A 457 -23.45 -12.47 -1.73
CA ILE A 457 -23.00 -11.38 -2.60
C ILE A 457 -23.05 -11.82 -4.08
N GLU A 458 -22.59 -13.03 -4.43
CA GLU A 458 -22.57 -13.54 -5.81
C GLU A 458 -23.90 -14.17 -6.23
N THR A 459 -24.70 -14.65 -5.26
CA THR A 459 -25.97 -15.33 -5.52
C THR A 459 -27.15 -14.66 -4.80
N PRO A 460 -27.43 -13.37 -5.09
CA PRO A 460 -28.53 -12.67 -4.47
C PRO A 460 -29.87 -13.33 -4.85
N PRO A 461 -30.89 -13.19 -4.00
CA PRO A 461 -32.18 -13.82 -4.20
C PRO A 461 -32.81 -13.26 -5.49
N PRO A 462 -33.68 -14.04 -6.16
CA PRO A 462 -34.38 -13.58 -7.37
C PRO A 462 -35.35 -12.41 -7.10
N THR A 463 -35.51 -12.03 -5.83
CA THR A 463 -36.21 -10.81 -5.42
C THR A 463 -35.36 -9.59 -5.80
N SER A 464 -35.89 -8.78 -6.71
CA SER A 464 -35.40 -7.42 -6.94
C SER A 464 -36.39 -6.47 -6.29
N PRO A 465 -35.92 -5.52 -5.48
CA PRO A 465 -34.51 -5.21 -5.26
C PRO A 465 -33.81 -6.20 -4.34
N VAL A 466 -32.49 -6.31 -4.46
CA VAL A 466 -31.63 -7.09 -3.58
C VAL A 466 -31.67 -6.50 -2.16
N PRO A 467 -31.90 -7.30 -1.10
CA PRO A 467 -31.86 -6.80 0.27
C PRO A 467 -30.44 -6.39 0.73
N PRO A 468 -30.30 -5.42 1.67
CA PRO A 468 -28.99 -4.92 2.07
C PRO A 468 -27.99 -5.94 2.61
N GLN A 469 -28.46 -7.05 3.20
CA GLN A 469 -27.56 -8.08 3.70
C GLN A 469 -26.72 -8.75 2.61
N TYR A 470 -27.18 -8.72 1.35
CA TYR A 470 -26.46 -9.29 0.20
C TYR A 470 -25.41 -8.34 -0.38
N TYR A 471 -25.20 -7.16 0.24
CA TYR A 471 -24.11 -6.26 -0.11
C TYR A 471 -22.82 -6.56 0.68
N GLY A 472 -22.89 -7.46 1.66
CA GLY A 472 -21.79 -7.84 2.55
C GLY A 472 -22.18 -7.69 4.03
N GLU A 473 -21.78 -8.65 4.85
CA GLU A 473 -22.10 -8.74 6.27
C GLU A 473 -20.89 -9.03 7.16
N ALA A 474 -21.03 -8.78 8.48
CA ALA A 474 -19.97 -9.06 9.45
C ALA A 474 -19.56 -10.54 9.51
N ALA A 475 -20.39 -11.43 8.97
CA ALA A 475 -20.16 -12.86 8.89
C ALA A 475 -19.20 -13.27 7.74
N ASP A 476 -18.86 -12.34 6.84
CA ASP A 476 -17.94 -12.61 5.72
C ASP A 476 -16.46 -12.65 6.15
N PHE A 477 -16.14 -12.04 7.30
CA PHE A 477 -14.78 -11.91 7.81
C PHE A 477 -14.30 -13.16 8.56
N PHE A 478 -12.99 -13.41 8.55
CA PHE A 478 -12.36 -14.44 9.38
C PHE A 478 -11.56 -13.81 10.55
N PRO A 479 -11.78 -14.21 11.82
CA PRO A 479 -12.84 -15.10 12.27
C PRO A 479 -14.23 -14.42 12.27
N GLY A 480 -14.28 -13.08 12.14
CA GLY A 480 -15.51 -12.30 11.99
C GLY A 480 -16.52 -12.49 13.13
N SER A 481 -17.80 -12.26 12.83
CA SER A 481 -18.89 -12.40 13.81
C SER A 481 -19.23 -13.87 14.14
N LEU A 482 -18.89 -14.81 13.25
CA LEU A 482 -19.18 -16.24 13.40
C LEU A 482 -18.06 -17.03 14.10
N GLY A 483 -16.89 -16.43 14.33
CA GLY A 483 -15.77 -17.13 14.95
C GLY A 483 -15.15 -18.21 14.06
N VAL A 484 -15.11 -18.01 12.73
CA VAL A 484 -14.57 -19.00 11.79
C VAL A 484 -13.05 -19.02 11.87
N THR A 485 -12.50 -19.98 12.62
CA THR A 485 -11.06 -20.07 12.91
C THR A 485 -10.26 -20.92 11.92
N SER A 486 -10.91 -21.44 10.88
CA SER A 486 -10.27 -22.28 9.86
C SER A 486 -10.91 -22.12 8.47
N TRP A 487 -10.08 -22.03 7.43
CA TRP A 487 -10.45 -22.04 6.02
C TRP A 487 -9.49 -22.97 5.27
N THR A 488 -9.98 -24.12 4.82
CA THR A 488 -9.19 -25.22 4.25
C THR A 488 -9.91 -25.86 3.06
N GLN A 489 -9.27 -26.85 2.42
CA GLN A 489 -9.86 -27.58 1.30
C GLN A 489 -11.14 -28.36 1.68
N SER A 490 -11.36 -28.60 2.98
CA SER A 490 -12.51 -29.37 3.48
C SER A 490 -13.59 -28.52 4.15
N THR A 491 -13.42 -27.19 4.23
CA THR A 491 -14.42 -26.29 4.83
C THR A 491 -15.44 -25.81 3.80
N THR A 492 -16.44 -25.03 4.23
CA THR A 492 -17.33 -24.27 3.34
C THR A 492 -17.35 -22.84 3.87
N PRO A 493 -16.79 -21.85 3.13
CA PRO A 493 -16.14 -21.99 1.83
C PRO A 493 -14.83 -22.81 1.91
N ASN A 494 -14.35 -23.31 0.77
CA ASN A 494 -13.10 -24.09 0.68
C ASN A 494 -11.98 -23.29 -0.03
N THR A 495 -10.77 -23.85 -0.07
CA THR A 495 -9.58 -23.28 -0.72
C THR A 495 -9.31 -23.87 -2.11
N HIS A 496 -10.31 -24.46 -2.78
CA HIS A 496 -10.10 -25.04 -4.12
C HIS A 496 -9.96 -23.98 -5.20
N ASP A 497 -9.23 -24.33 -6.26
CA ASP A 497 -9.23 -23.56 -7.50
C ASP A 497 -10.62 -23.59 -8.17
N TYR A 498 -10.86 -22.70 -9.14
CA TYR A 498 -12.14 -22.63 -9.86
C TYR A 498 -12.48 -23.92 -10.64
N ALA A 499 -11.48 -24.77 -10.91
CA ALA A 499 -11.69 -26.10 -11.50
C ALA A 499 -12.05 -27.18 -10.45
N GLY A 500 -12.10 -26.82 -9.17
CA GLY A 500 -12.44 -27.69 -8.04
C GLY A 500 -11.26 -28.51 -7.51
N GLY A 501 -10.04 -28.20 -7.92
CA GLY A 501 -8.81 -28.87 -7.48
C GLY A 501 -8.27 -28.32 -6.16
N ASP A 502 -7.66 -29.19 -5.35
CA ASP A 502 -6.93 -28.77 -4.16
C ASP A 502 -5.75 -27.85 -4.55
N THR A 503 -5.64 -26.71 -3.86
CA THR A 503 -4.54 -25.74 -4.03
C THR A 503 -3.39 -26.00 -3.05
N GLY A 504 -3.62 -26.81 -2.02
CA GLY A 504 -2.71 -27.02 -0.91
C GLY A 504 -2.81 -25.96 0.19
N ILE A 505 -3.65 -24.93 0.00
CA ILE A 505 -3.83 -23.82 0.93
C ILE A 505 -4.71 -24.27 2.10
N ARG A 506 -4.22 -24.04 3.33
CA ARG A 506 -4.89 -24.36 4.59
C ARG A 506 -4.58 -23.26 5.59
N MET A 507 -5.58 -22.46 5.94
CA MET A 507 -5.48 -21.43 6.97
C MET A 507 -6.19 -21.90 8.23
N THR A 508 -5.48 -22.00 9.34
CA THR A 508 -6.01 -22.51 10.62
C THR A 508 -5.57 -21.63 11.78
N ASN A 509 -6.19 -21.82 12.95
CA ASN A 509 -5.88 -21.05 14.15
C ASN A 509 -5.99 -19.53 13.92
N ILE A 510 -7.00 -19.12 13.15
CA ILE A 510 -7.26 -17.70 12.87
C ILE A 510 -7.76 -17.04 14.16
N VAL A 511 -6.97 -16.13 14.72
CA VAL A 511 -7.23 -15.46 15.99
C VAL A 511 -7.07 -13.96 15.82
N ARG A 512 -8.12 -13.21 16.16
CA ARG A 512 -8.09 -11.74 16.21
C ARG A 512 -7.69 -11.28 17.61
N ALA A 513 -6.62 -10.49 17.69
CA ALA A 513 -6.12 -9.90 18.93
C ALA A 513 -6.87 -8.61 19.30
N ALA A 514 -6.66 -8.14 20.54
CA ALA A 514 -7.35 -6.96 21.07
C ALA A 514 -6.95 -5.64 20.39
N ASP A 515 -5.75 -5.59 19.81
CA ASP A 515 -5.27 -4.45 19.01
C ASP A 515 -5.83 -4.44 17.57
N GLY A 516 -6.63 -5.45 17.21
CA GLY A 516 -7.25 -5.60 15.90
C GLY A 516 -6.40 -6.40 14.90
N SER A 517 -5.16 -6.77 15.22
CA SER A 517 -4.35 -7.67 14.39
C SER A 517 -4.95 -9.07 14.33
N VAL A 518 -4.70 -9.80 13.24
CA VAL A 518 -5.12 -11.21 13.11
C VAL A 518 -3.92 -12.10 12.84
N SER A 519 -3.76 -13.13 13.67
CA SER A 519 -2.73 -14.17 13.52
C SER A 519 -3.33 -15.48 13.04
N PHE A 520 -2.61 -16.25 12.23
CA PHE A 520 -3.04 -17.55 11.73
C PHE A 520 -1.85 -18.42 11.30
N ASP A 521 -2.08 -19.73 11.23
CA ASP A 521 -1.16 -20.70 10.63
C ASP A 521 -1.58 -20.96 9.19
N LEU A 522 -0.64 -20.83 8.25
CA LEU A 522 -0.86 -21.01 6.82
C LEU A 522 0.00 -22.17 6.30
N GLY A 523 -0.66 -23.24 5.82
CA GLY A 523 -0.07 -24.31 5.02
C GLY A 523 -0.33 -24.08 3.53
N ILE A 524 0.66 -24.40 2.68
CA ILE A 524 0.58 -24.20 1.22
C ILE A 524 1.29 -25.34 0.45
N ALA A 525 0.90 -26.58 0.69
CA ALA A 525 1.47 -27.73 0.00
C ALA A 525 0.42 -28.81 -0.34
N LEU A 526 0.67 -29.53 -1.43
CA LEU A 526 -0.16 -30.64 -1.92
C LEU A 526 0.29 -32.01 -1.43
N ALA A 527 1.42 -32.07 -0.74
CA ALA A 527 1.99 -33.28 -0.18
C ALA A 527 2.53 -32.98 1.23
N PRO A 528 2.90 -33.99 2.02
CA PRO A 528 3.60 -33.76 3.26
C PRO A 528 4.91 -33.00 3.00
N GLU A 529 5.21 -32.04 3.84
CA GLU A 529 6.44 -31.27 3.77
C GLU A 529 6.93 -31.01 5.18
N MET A 530 8.17 -31.41 5.47
CA MET A 530 8.73 -31.35 6.82
C MET A 530 9.81 -30.29 6.88
N VAL A 531 9.65 -29.33 7.78
CA VAL A 531 10.65 -28.31 8.07
C VAL A 531 11.20 -28.51 9.48
N VAL A 532 12.48 -28.20 9.66
CA VAL A 532 13.12 -28.21 10.98
C VAL A 532 12.66 -26.97 11.74
N PHE A 533 11.80 -27.15 12.74
CA PHE A 533 11.23 -26.07 13.52
C PHE A 533 12.17 -25.60 14.64
N GLN A 534 12.81 -26.58 15.30
CA GLN A 534 13.77 -26.31 16.36
C GLN A 534 14.81 -27.43 16.43
N VAL A 535 16.06 -27.06 16.72
CA VAL A 535 17.11 -28.01 17.08
C VAL A 535 17.57 -27.68 18.49
N ASN A 536 17.51 -28.67 19.37
CA ASN A 536 18.04 -28.61 20.72
C ASN A 536 19.33 -29.43 20.76
N VAL A 537 20.45 -28.74 20.99
CA VAL A 537 21.74 -29.38 21.25
C VAL A 537 21.78 -29.76 22.72
N GLN A 538 21.76 -31.05 22.99
CA GLN A 538 22.06 -31.62 24.29
C GLN A 538 23.56 -31.89 24.35
N ASP A 539 24.27 -30.82 24.69
CA ASP A 539 25.67 -30.84 25.08
C ASP A 539 25.74 -31.34 26.53
N GLY A 540 25.93 -32.66 26.70
CA GLY A 540 25.97 -33.31 28.00
C GLY A 540 26.75 -34.62 27.92
N GLY A 541 27.77 -34.77 28.77
CA GLY A 541 28.69 -35.90 28.77
C GLY A 541 30.14 -35.43 28.58
N ALA A 542 30.58 -35.30 27.32
CA ALA A 542 31.95 -34.93 26.94
C ALA A 542 32.13 -33.46 26.52
N GLY A 543 31.05 -32.68 26.40
CA GLY A 543 31.08 -31.23 26.16
C GLY A 543 30.90 -30.38 27.42
N ASN A 544 30.70 -29.07 27.26
CA ASN A 544 30.79 -28.09 28.34
C ASN A 544 29.45 -27.63 28.96
N GLY A 545 28.32 -28.16 28.47
CA GLY A 545 26.98 -27.93 29.01
C GLY A 545 26.33 -26.59 28.64
N ASN A 546 26.83 -25.90 27.62
CA ASN A 546 26.35 -24.56 27.24
C ASN A 546 25.21 -24.59 26.19
N GLY A 547 24.91 -25.77 25.64
CA GLY A 547 23.82 -25.97 24.69
C GLY A 547 24.12 -25.48 23.27
N ILE A 548 25.39 -25.36 22.89
CA ILE A 548 25.85 -25.14 21.52
C ILE A 548 26.75 -26.29 21.07
N LEU A 549 26.97 -26.40 19.75
CA LEU A 549 27.99 -27.30 19.23
C LEU A 549 29.35 -26.64 19.42
N ASP A 550 30.32 -27.35 19.97
CA ASP A 550 31.67 -26.83 20.21
C ASP A 550 32.75 -27.72 19.60
N ASN A 551 33.94 -27.14 19.41
CA ASN A 551 35.08 -27.88 18.87
C ASN A 551 35.44 -29.07 19.75
N ALA A 552 35.74 -30.21 19.11
CA ALA A 552 36.17 -31.44 19.77
C ALA A 552 35.11 -32.06 20.73
N GLU A 553 33.84 -31.69 20.59
CA GLU A 553 32.74 -32.23 21.39
C GLU A 553 31.91 -33.27 20.63
N THR A 554 31.12 -34.06 21.37
CA THR A 554 30.16 -35.01 20.81
C THR A 554 28.82 -34.80 21.47
N ASP A 555 27.86 -34.35 20.67
CA ASP A 555 26.59 -33.81 21.14
C ASP A 555 25.41 -34.58 20.58
N SER A 556 24.30 -34.56 21.34
CA SER A 556 23.04 -35.14 20.92
C SER A 556 22.09 -34.07 20.41
N LEU A 557 21.51 -34.25 19.23
CA LEU A 557 20.56 -33.33 18.62
C LEU A 557 19.14 -33.89 18.73
N SER A 558 18.31 -33.20 19.51
CA SER A 558 16.85 -33.40 19.50
C SER A 558 16.21 -32.34 18.62
N MET A 559 15.38 -32.74 17.67
CA MET A 559 14.77 -31.84 16.69
C MET A 559 13.26 -31.87 16.80
N LEU A 560 12.66 -30.69 16.85
CA LEU A 560 11.24 -30.51 16.56
C LEU A 560 11.10 -30.26 15.06
N ILE A 561 10.26 -31.06 14.43
CA ILE A 561 9.98 -31.05 12.99
C ILE A 561 8.53 -30.67 12.83
N GLN A 562 8.26 -29.63 12.06
CA GLN A 562 6.90 -29.22 11.75
C GLN A 562 6.52 -29.75 10.39
N ASN A 563 5.37 -30.41 10.29
CA ASN A 563 4.76 -30.71 9.01
C ASN A 563 4.02 -29.47 8.52
N VAL A 564 4.55 -28.80 7.51
CA VAL A 564 3.95 -27.61 6.90
C VAL A 564 3.11 -27.93 5.65
N GLY A 565 3.06 -29.21 5.28
CA GLY A 565 2.24 -29.71 4.19
C GLY A 565 1.02 -30.52 4.64
N THR A 566 0.60 -31.48 3.82
CA THR A 566 -0.54 -32.36 4.15
C THR A 566 -0.17 -33.36 5.24
N PRO A 567 -1.14 -33.92 5.99
CA PRO A 567 -0.86 -34.95 6.99
C PRO A 567 -0.04 -36.12 6.42
N SER A 568 0.92 -36.62 7.19
CA SER A 568 1.85 -37.69 6.77
C SER A 568 1.62 -38.99 7.52
N GLY A 569 2.20 -40.08 7.02
CA GLY A 569 2.41 -41.31 7.79
C GLY A 569 3.48 -41.18 8.89
N SER A 570 3.93 -42.32 9.42
CA SER A 570 5.04 -42.38 10.39
C SER A 570 6.36 -42.02 9.71
N LEU A 571 7.13 -41.09 10.28
CA LEU A 571 8.35 -40.61 9.64
C LEU A 571 9.57 -41.44 10.05
N THR A 572 10.41 -41.75 9.06
CA THR A 572 11.81 -42.11 9.23
C THR A 572 12.66 -40.91 8.82
N LEU A 573 13.51 -40.45 9.74
CA LEU A 573 14.34 -39.26 9.61
C LEU A 573 15.81 -39.69 9.50
N THR A 574 16.55 -39.07 8.58
CA THR A 574 17.98 -39.31 8.38
C THR A 574 18.74 -37.99 8.33
N LEU A 575 19.61 -37.75 9.32
CA LEU A 575 20.50 -36.61 9.39
C LEU A 575 21.81 -36.91 8.65
N SER A 576 22.25 -35.95 7.85
CA SER A 576 23.54 -35.98 7.15
C SER A 576 24.17 -34.59 7.13
N THR A 577 25.47 -34.51 6.87
CA THR A 577 26.21 -33.27 6.68
C THR A 577 27.22 -33.45 5.56
N THR A 578 27.51 -32.37 4.84
CA THR A 578 28.59 -32.32 3.84
C THR A 578 29.87 -31.72 4.42
N ASP A 579 29.85 -31.25 5.67
CA ASP A 579 31.03 -30.68 6.31
C ASP A 579 32.03 -31.77 6.70
N PRO A 580 33.28 -31.75 6.19
CA PRO A 580 34.28 -32.76 6.52
C PRO A 580 34.73 -32.72 7.99
N GLY A 581 34.47 -31.62 8.71
CA GLY A 581 34.81 -31.46 10.12
C GLY A 581 33.74 -31.99 11.09
N VAL A 582 32.61 -32.50 10.61
CA VAL A 582 31.55 -33.09 11.46
C VAL A 582 31.25 -34.52 11.05
N THR A 583 31.17 -35.43 12.02
CA THR A 583 30.77 -36.83 11.81
C THR A 583 29.40 -37.08 12.44
N VAL A 584 28.42 -37.54 11.64
CA VAL A 584 27.13 -38.00 12.16
C VAL A 584 27.27 -39.46 12.61
N VAL A 585 27.31 -39.70 13.91
CA VAL A 585 27.52 -41.02 14.53
C VAL A 585 26.22 -41.82 14.58
N SER A 586 25.12 -41.16 14.96
CA SER A 586 23.76 -41.73 14.92
C SER A 586 22.88 -40.82 14.09
N GLY A 587 22.65 -41.21 12.83
CA GLY A 587 21.98 -40.38 11.84
C GLY A 587 20.54 -40.77 11.54
N VAL A 588 19.99 -41.85 12.08
CA VAL A 588 18.64 -42.33 11.74
C VAL A 588 17.75 -42.36 12.98
N SER A 589 16.54 -41.80 12.88
CA SER A 589 15.54 -41.81 13.95
C SER A 589 14.13 -41.91 13.38
N ALA A 590 13.19 -42.52 14.11
CA ALA A 590 11.77 -42.36 13.85
C ALA A 590 11.24 -41.03 14.44
N SER A 591 10.02 -40.60 14.10
CA SER A 591 9.32 -39.51 14.81
C SER A 591 8.42 -40.02 15.95
N THR A 592 8.17 -39.15 16.93
CA THR A 592 7.21 -39.34 18.02
C THR A 592 6.30 -38.12 18.13
N PRO A 593 4.95 -38.28 18.10
CA PRO A 593 4.19 -39.47 17.70
C PRO A 593 4.25 -39.75 16.18
N ALA A 594 3.73 -40.92 15.78
CA ALA A 594 3.54 -41.31 14.38
C ALA A 594 2.35 -40.56 13.76
N SER A 595 2.53 -40.01 12.56
CA SER A 595 1.65 -39.07 11.83
C SER A 595 1.69 -37.63 12.35
N ALA A 596 2.41 -36.76 11.63
CA ALA A 596 2.31 -35.33 11.84
C ALA A 596 1.05 -34.83 11.12
N THR A 597 0.06 -34.35 11.87
CA THR A 597 -1.06 -33.59 11.30
C THR A 597 -0.54 -32.39 10.53
N ALA A 598 -1.31 -31.85 9.58
CA ALA A 598 -0.94 -30.58 8.94
C ALA A 598 -0.71 -29.50 10.02
N MET A 599 0.38 -28.73 9.89
CA MET A 599 0.92 -27.78 10.86
C MET A 599 1.34 -28.36 12.23
N GLY A 600 1.28 -29.68 12.40
CA GLY A 600 1.68 -30.37 13.63
C GLY A 600 3.20 -30.46 13.80
N VAL A 601 3.65 -30.44 15.06
CA VAL A 601 5.06 -30.58 15.43
C VAL A 601 5.31 -31.97 16.01
N VAL A 602 6.34 -32.66 15.52
CA VAL A 602 6.81 -33.96 16.02
C VAL A 602 8.27 -33.87 16.43
N GLN A 603 8.69 -34.71 17.37
CA GLN A 603 10.09 -34.81 17.76
C GLN A 603 10.70 -36.11 17.22
N ASN A 604 12.00 -36.14 16.93
CA ASN A 604 12.69 -37.40 16.70
C ASN A 604 12.73 -38.26 17.98
N ALA A 605 12.36 -39.55 17.86
CA ALA A 605 12.23 -40.50 18.96
C ALA A 605 13.56 -40.76 19.69
N THR A 606 14.64 -40.82 18.92
CA THR A 606 16.02 -40.98 19.41
C THR A 606 16.85 -39.79 18.92
N PRO A 607 17.53 -39.05 19.81
CA PRO A 607 18.43 -37.96 19.41
C PRO A 607 19.46 -38.42 18.38
N PHE A 608 19.74 -37.56 17.39
CA PHE A 608 20.90 -37.78 16.52
C PHE A 608 22.18 -37.53 17.33
N VAL A 609 23.28 -38.19 16.98
CA VAL A 609 24.57 -37.97 17.66
C VAL A 609 25.58 -37.48 16.63
N VAL A 610 26.23 -36.35 16.92
CA VAL A 610 27.23 -35.73 16.04
C VAL A 610 28.52 -35.50 16.82
N THR A 611 29.67 -35.73 16.18
CA THR A 611 31.00 -35.40 16.71
C THR A 611 31.59 -34.28 15.88
N VAL A 612 32.01 -33.20 16.55
CA VAL A 612 32.60 -32.02 15.93
C VAL A 612 34.12 -32.09 16.05
N GLY A 613 34.82 -31.89 14.93
CA GLY A 613 36.27 -31.79 14.87
C GLY A 613 36.78 -30.46 15.43
N THR A 614 37.97 -30.04 15.01
CA THR A 614 38.55 -28.76 15.42
C THR A 614 38.58 -27.80 14.25
N TYR A 615 37.84 -26.69 14.37
CA TYR A 615 37.92 -25.57 13.44
C TYR A 615 38.89 -24.49 13.96
N PRO A 616 39.74 -23.93 13.09
CA PRO A 616 40.68 -22.88 13.46
C PRO A 616 40.02 -21.49 13.62
N THR A 617 38.85 -21.29 13.00
CA THR A 617 38.08 -20.05 13.02
C THR A 617 36.67 -20.34 13.51
N LEU A 618 36.26 -19.71 14.61
CA LEU A 618 34.94 -19.83 15.21
C LEU A 618 34.29 -18.45 15.30
N PRO A 619 32.98 -18.30 15.14
CA PRO A 619 32.01 -19.36 14.88
C PRO A 619 32.11 -19.97 13.46
N HIS A 620 31.84 -21.27 13.31
CA HIS A 620 31.88 -21.99 12.02
C HIS A 620 30.51 -22.56 11.67
N ALA A 621 30.00 -22.26 10.47
CA ALA A 621 28.69 -22.71 10.01
C ALA A 621 28.76 -24.12 9.39
N VAL A 622 28.03 -25.07 9.96
CA VAL A 622 27.95 -26.47 9.52
C VAL A 622 26.62 -26.73 8.82
N PRO A 623 26.62 -27.03 7.50
CA PRO A 623 25.41 -27.42 6.79
C PRO A 623 24.99 -28.85 7.16
N PHE A 624 23.74 -29.01 7.57
CA PHE A 624 23.08 -30.29 7.76
C PHE A 624 21.95 -30.47 6.75
N THR A 625 21.60 -31.73 6.49
CA THR A 625 20.42 -32.09 5.71
C THR A 625 19.66 -33.16 6.47
N LEU A 626 18.41 -32.85 6.81
CA LEU A 626 17.45 -33.80 7.35
C LEU A 626 16.63 -34.39 6.21
N ALA A 627 16.90 -35.62 5.82
CA ALA A 627 16.02 -36.39 4.95
C ALA A 627 14.88 -37.00 5.78
N TRP A 628 13.69 -37.08 5.19
CA TRP A 628 12.53 -37.73 5.80
C TRP A 628 11.80 -38.60 4.78
N THR A 629 11.15 -39.66 5.24
CA THR A 629 10.20 -40.46 4.44
C THR A 629 9.09 -40.98 5.34
N ASP A 630 7.87 -40.99 4.82
CA ASP A 630 6.72 -41.62 5.48
C ASP A 630 6.33 -42.98 4.88
N GLY A 631 7.20 -43.52 4.02
CA GLY A 631 6.99 -44.75 3.25
C GLY A 631 6.28 -44.55 1.91
N THR A 632 5.63 -43.40 1.68
CA THR A 632 4.97 -43.05 0.41
C THR A 632 5.65 -41.86 -0.26
N THR A 633 5.92 -40.84 0.54
CA THR A 633 6.60 -39.60 0.16
C THR A 633 7.91 -39.49 0.91
N SER A 634 8.81 -38.68 0.36
CA SER A 634 10.08 -38.36 0.97
C SER A 634 10.49 -36.95 0.57
N GLY A 635 11.34 -36.35 1.40
CA GLY A 635 11.88 -35.03 1.16
C GLY A 635 13.15 -34.81 1.95
N THR A 636 13.76 -33.66 1.74
CA THR A 636 14.98 -33.24 2.44
C THR A 636 14.87 -31.78 2.83
N GLN A 637 15.21 -31.48 4.07
CA GLN A 637 15.28 -30.11 4.58
C GLN A 637 16.74 -29.78 4.92
N PRO A 638 17.39 -28.86 4.19
CA PRO A 638 18.66 -28.30 4.60
C PRO A 638 18.46 -27.34 5.78
N PHE A 639 19.43 -27.31 6.69
CA PHE A 639 19.52 -26.31 7.77
C PHE A 639 20.98 -26.18 8.21
N THR A 640 21.31 -25.12 8.93
CA THR A 640 22.69 -24.86 9.38
C THR A 640 22.72 -24.76 10.89
N LEU A 641 23.70 -25.40 11.53
CA LEU A 641 24.06 -25.15 12.92
C LEU A 641 25.44 -24.51 12.95
N THR A 642 25.69 -23.68 13.95
CA THR A 642 26.98 -22.99 14.08
C THR A 642 27.74 -23.57 15.25
N VAL A 643 29.01 -23.94 15.01
CA VAL A 643 29.97 -24.41 16.01
C VAL A 643 30.66 -23.22 16.66
N GLY A 644 30.80 -23.23 17.98
CA GLY A 644 31.57 -22.23 18.74
C GLY A 644 30.94 -20.85 18.78
N MET A 645 29.62 -20.75 18.89
CA MET A 645 28.92 -19.47 19.08
C MET A 645 29.15 -18.91 20.50
N GLY A 646 29.51 -17.63 20.61
CA GLY A 646 29.52 -16.96 21.92
C GLY A 646 28.10 -16.73 22.47
N THR A 647 27.94 -16.73 23.80
CA THR A 647 26.74 -16.20 24.46
C THR A 647 26.83 -14.68 24.59
N GLY A 648 25.90 -13.96 23.98
CA GLY A 648 25.98 -12.51 23.81
C GLY A 648 27.01 -12.10 22.75
N LEU A 649 27.24 -10.80 22.64
CA LEU A 649 28.17 -10.20 21.68
C LEU A 649 28.91 -9.07 22.39
N THR A 650 30.22 -8.98 22.25
CA THR A 650 31.02 -7.84 22.73
C THR A 650 32.15 -7.61 21.75
N GLU A 651 32.24 -6.38 21.24
CA GLU A 651 33.27 -5.97 20.29
C GLU A 651 33.62 -4.49 20.48
N ASP A 652 34.91 -4.21 20.59
CA ASP A 652 35.49 -2.86 20.67
C ASP A 652 36.39 -2.54 19.47
N PHE A 653 36.59 -3.50 18.56
CA PHE A 653 37.38 -3.40 17.34
C PHE A 653 38.88 -3.10 17.53
N GLU A 654 39.39 -3.12 18.76
CA GLU A 654 40.81 -2.86 19.07
C GLU A 654 41.72 -4.01 18.63
N SER A 655 41.15 -5.20 18.46
CA SER A 655 41.83 -6.38 17.91
C SER A 655 41.70 -6.51 16.38
N GLY A 656 41.09 -5.52 15.73
CA GLY A 656 40.76 -5.53 14.30
C GLY A 656 39.35 -6.07 14.02
N LEU A 657 39.12 -6.49 12.77
CA LEU A 657 37.77 -6.92 12.32
C LEU A 657 37.33 -8.28 12.91
N GLY A 658 38.27 -9.14 13.32
CA GLY A 658 37.95 -10.47 13.83
C GLY A 658 37.10 -11.29 12.85
N ASN A 659 35.97 -11.82 13.34
CA ASN A 659 35.00 -12.60 12.54
C ASN A 659 33.83 -11.78 12.00
N TRP A 660 33.88 -10.45 12.13
CA TRP A 660 32.91 -9.59 11.47
C TRP A 660 33.17 -9.60 9.97
N THR A 661 32.11 -9.40 9.19
CA THR A 661 32.20 -9.36 7.73
C THR A 661 31.61 -8.06 7.22
N THR A 662 32.07 -7.61 6.06
CA THR A 662 31.53 -6.44 5.38
C THR A 662 31.17 -6.80 3.95
N ALA A 663 30.09 -6.21 3.42
CA ALA A 663 29.65 -6.46 2.05
C ALA A 663 28.84 -5.29 1.50
N ALA A 664 28.85 -5.16 0.17
CA ALA A 664 27.87 -4.36 -0.56
C ALA A 664 26.57 -5.14 -0.73
N ILE A 665 25.42 -4.46 -0.75
CA ILE A 665 24.12 -5.04 -1.07
C ILE A 665 23.76 -4.69 -2.52
N ALA A 666 23.47 -5.71 -3.32
CA ALA A 666 23.05 -5.51 -4.70
C ALA A 666 21.79 -4.63 -4.78
N PRO A 667 21.73 -3.66 -5.72
CA PRO A 667 22.61 -3.49 -6.88
C PRO A 667 23.89 -2.69 -6.62
N SER A 668 24.11 -2.14 -5.42
CA SER A 668 25.36 -1.46 -5.09
C SER A 668 26.55 -2.42 -5.17
N THR A 669 27.67 -1.92 -5.67
CA THR A 669 28.98 -2.59 -5.60
C THR A 669 29.93 -1.89 -4.63
N ALA A 670 29.53 -0.76 -4.04
CA ALA A 670 30.34 0.01 -3.11
C ALA A 670 30.24 -0.57 -1.69
N ASN A 671 31.39 -0.72 -1.04
CA ASN A 671 31.52 -1.10 0.35
C ASN A 671 32.77 -0.45 0.94
N GLU A 672 32.57 0.62 1.71
CA GLU A 672 33.61 1.40 2.35
C GLU A 672 33.74 1.09 3.85
N TRP A 673 33.16 0.00 4.36
CA TRP A 673 33.40 -0.42 5.75
C TRP A 673 34.86 -0.84 5.97
N HIS A 674 35.55 -0.18 6.90
CA HIS A 674 36.93 -0.46 7.28
C HIS A 674 37.22 -0.07 8.73
N LEU A 675 38.33 -0.58 9.28
CA LEU A 675 38.83 -0.16 10.60
C LEU A 675 39.44 1.25 10.50
N SER A 676 39.01 2.17 11.36
CA SER A 676 39.41 3.58 11.32
C SER A 676 40.00 4.04 12.64
N THR A 677 41.07 4.83 12.56
CA THR A 677 41.64 5.58 13.69
C THR A 677 41.16 7.03 13.73
N THR A 678 40.24 7.41 12.83
CA THR A 678 39.80 8.81 12.68
C THR A 678 38.98 9.27 13.88
N ARG A 679 38.09 8.39 14.34
CA ARG A 679 37.27 8.57 15.55
C ARG A 679 37.21 7.23 16.26
N ALA A 680 37.25 7.27 17.59
CA ALA A 680 37.16 6.10 18.45
C ALA A 680 36.45 6.53 19.76
N PHE A 681 35.66 5.66 20.36
CA PHE A 681 34.82 5.96 21.51
C PHE A 681 35.54 5.71 22.85
N GLY A 682 35.34 6.59 23.83
CA GLY A 682 35.77 6.29 25.21
C GLY A 682 37.28 6.17 25.45
N GLY A 683 38.12 6.61 24.49
CA GLY A 683 39.57 6.50 24.58
C GLY A 683 40.18 5.25 23.91
N SER A 684 39.39 4.48 23.16
CA SER A 684 39.88 3.45 22.24
C SER A 684 40.75 4.04 21.12
N ALA A 685 41.54 3.20 20.45
CA ALA A 685 42.40 3.60 19.35
C ALA A 685 41.70 3.50 17.98
N THR A 686 40.70 2.63 17.86
CA THR A 686 40.02 2.30 16.60
C THR A 686 38.51 2.20 16.74
N SER A 687 37.80 2.32 15.62
CA SER A 687 36.38 1.96 15.47
C SER A 687 36.11 1.50 14.04
N MET A 688 34.94 0.91 13.78
CA MET A 688 34.54 0.60 12.41
C MET A 688 33.88 1.80 11.75
N LYS A 689 34.29 2.12 10.52
CA LYS A 689 33.78 3.24 9.73
C LYS A 689 33.29 2.76 8.36
N VAL A 690 32.10 3.19 7.93
CA VAL A 690 31.74 3.26 6.50
C VAL A 690 31.89 4.69 6.01
N GLY A 691 32.66 4.85 4.94
CA GLY A 691 32.97 6.11 4.27
C GLY A 691 34.44 6.22 3.87
N SER A 692 34.82 7.30 3.22
CA SER A 692 36.14 7.37 2.56
C SER A 692 37.35 7.17 3.49
N THR A 693 38.37 6.52 2.93
CA THR A 693 39.72 6.32 3.48
C THR A 693 40.74 7.37 3.01
N GLN A 694 40.37 8.29 2.12
CA GLN A 694 41.30 9.04 1.28
C GLN A 694 41.75 10.40 1.85
N ASP A 695 41.96 10.54 3.17
CA ASP A 695 42.55 11.75 3.76
C ASP A 695 43.66 11.48 4.82
N PRO A 696 44.77 10.86 4.43
CA PRO A 696 45.84 10.50 5.38
C PRO A 696 46.59 11.70 5.98
N ASN A 697 46.49 12.90 5.37
CA ASN A 697 47.29 14.08 5.74
C ASN A 697 46.46 15.36 6.00
N GLY A 698 45.13 15.29 6.00
CA GLY A 698 44.23 16.43 6.19
C GLY A 698 44.05 17.35 4.98
N LEU A 699 44.73 17.07 3.87
CA LEU A 699 44.80 17.91 2.65
C LEU A 699 43.90 17.41 1.51
N ALA A 700 43.15 16.33 1.69
CA ALA A 700 42.27 15.80 0.65
C ALA A 700 41.12 16.75 0.33
N SER A 701 40.57 16.65 -0.88
CA SER A 701 39.37 17.40 -1.26
C SER A 701 38.14 16.95 -0.45
N ASN A 702 37.12 17.79 -0.34
CA ASN A 702 35.87 17.39 0.33
C ASN A 702 35.26 16.13 -0.28
N ALA A 703 35.33 15.98 -1.61
CA ALA A 703 34.86 14.78 -2.30
C ALA A 703 35.65 13.53 -1.92
N ALA A 704 36.97 13.66 -1.74
CA ALA A 704 37.81 12.55 -1.29
C ALA A 704 37.64 12.23 0.21
N LYS A 705 37.01 13.10 1.01
CA LYS A 705 36.70 12.85 2.43
C LYS A 705 35.31 12.24 2.63
N THR A 706 34.41 12.41 1.66
CA THR A 706 33.03 11.95 1.71
C THR A 706 32.89 10.49 1.31
N TYR A 707 31.92 9.78 1.91
CA TYR A 707 31.54 8.43 1.50
C TYR A 707 31.06 8.34 0.04
N ALA A 708 31.07 7.15 -0.54
CA ALA A 708 30.68 6.93 -1.92
C ALA A 708 29.19 7.25 -2.16
N ASN A 709 28.87 7.72 -3.37
CA ASN A 709 27.49 7.84 -3.84
C ASN A 709 26.94 6.46 -4.20
N ASN A 710 25.61 6.28 -4.12
CA ASN A 710 24.90 5.03 -4.39
C ASN A 710 25.45 3.83 -3.59
N GLU A 711 25.99 4.11 -2.41
CA GLU A 711 26.48 3.06 -1.54
C GLU A 711 25.31 2.42 -0.81
N ASP A 712 25.37 1.10 -0.67
CA ASP A 712 24.50 0.32 0.21
C ASP A 712 25.37 -0.81 0.75
N ALA A 713 25.84 -0.64 1.98
CA ALA A 713 26.90 -1.46 2.55
C ALA A 713 26.60 -1.85 3.99
N VAL A 714 27.04 -3.04 4.37
CA VAL A 714 26.78 -3.64 5.68
C VAL A 714 28.06 -4.05 6.40
N LEU A 715 28.07 -3.85 7.71
CA LEU A 715 28.95 -4.51 8.67
C LEU A 715 28.12 -5.53 9.46
N VAL A 716 28.48 -6.81 9.38
CA VAL A 716 27.70 -7.94 9.90
C VAL A 716 28.47 -8.65 11.01
N SER A 717 27.80 -8.86 12.14
CA SER A 717 28.37 -9.58 13.29
C SER A 717 28.56 -11.07 12.98
N PRO A 718 29.48 -11.75 13.68
CA PRO A 718 29.41 -13.21 13.79
C PRO A 718 28.07 -13.64 14.41
N MET A 719 27.71 -14.92 14.23
CA MET A 719 26.54 -15.52 14.87
C MET A 719 26.76 -15.65 16.38
N PHE A 720 25.78 -15.27 17.18
CA PHE A 720 25.83 -15.37 18.65
C PHE A 720 24.48 -15.77 19.25
N LEU A 721 24.48 -16.28 20.47
CA LEU A 721 23.23 -16.61 21.20
C LEU A 721 22.73 -15.39 21.98
N VAL A 722 21.49 -14.96 21.75
CA VAL A 722 20.87 -13.84 22.49
C VAL A 722 20.49 -14.28 23.91
N PRO A 723 21.09 -13.71 24.98
CA PRO A 723 20.68 -14.02 26.35
C PRO A 723 19.26 -13.48 26.63
N PRO A 724 18.44 -14.18 27.44
CA PRO A 724 17.10 -13.70 27.79
C PRO A 724 17.10 -12.30 28.42
N GLY A 725 16.15 -11.46 28.01
CA GLY A 725 15.99 -10.10 28.58
C GLY A 725 17.20 -9.20 28.35
N SER A 726 17.82 -9.30 27.18
CA SER A 726 19.00 -8.50 26.82
C SER A 726 18.64 -7.25 26.01
N GLN A 727 19.62 -6.37 25.85
CA GLN A 727 19.61 -5.22 24.95
C GLN A 727 20.90 -5.20 24.15
N LEU A 728 20.82 -4.70 22.92
CA LEU A 728 21.98 -4.26 22.17
C LEU A 728 22.33 -2.84 22.63
N GLU A 729 23.62 -2.57 22.84
CA GLU A 729 24.16 -1.24 23.02
C GLU A 729 25.32 -0.99 22.07
N VAL A 730 25.32 0.18 21.44
CA VAL A 730 26.31 0.58 20.46
C VAL A 730 26.67 2.04 20.66
N SER A 731 27.96 2.35 20.64
CA SER A 731 28.42 3.73 20.51
C SER A 731 28.47 4.07 19.03
N SER A 732 27.73 5.11 18.63
CA SER A 732 27.56 5.47 17.24
C SER A 732 27.85 6.95 17.01
N TRP A 733 28.51 7.28 15.91
CA TRP A 733 28.69 8.65 15.43
C TRP A 733 28.51 8.66 13.93
N ILE A 734 27.53 9.39 13.40
CA ILE A 734 27.20 9.37 11.97
C ILE A 734 27.19 10.79 11.43
N ASP A 735 27.98 11.10 10.41
CA ASP A 735 27.90 12.35 9.66
C ASP A 735 27.44 12.05 8.24
N ALA A 736 26.16 12.28 7.97
CA ALA A 736 25.50 11.95 6.70
C ALA A 736 24.54 13.06 6.25
N GLU A 737 24.29 13.09 4.94
CA GLU A 737 23.53 14.15 4.29
C GLU A 737 22.08 14.23 4.78
N THR A 738 21.65 15.43 5.16
CA THR A 738 20.27 15.71 5.56
C THR A 738 19.66 16.86 4.79
N ASN A 739 18.34 16.79 4.59
CA ASN A 739 17.52 17.88 4.06
C ASN A 739 17.02 18.83 5.18
N GLY A 740 17.50 18.61 6.42
CA GLY A 740 17.04 19.31 7.63
C GLY A 740 15.72 18.77 8.20
N GLY A 741 15.47 19.09 9.47
CA GLY A 741 14.31 18.57 10.19
C GLY A 741 14.45 17.07 10.50
N VAL A 742 13.48 16.28 10.05
CA VAL A 742 13.45 14.79 10.18
C VAL A 742 13.69 14.10 8.83
N SER A 743 14.11 14.84 7.81
CA SER A 743 14.31 14.37 6.44
C SER A 743 15.79 14.25 6.13
N ALA A 744 16.19 13.09 5.61
CA ALA A 744 17.56 12.79 5.21
C ALA A 744 17.65 12.32 3.75
N PHE A 745 18.79 12.55 3.11
CA PHE A 745 19.08 11.97 1.79
C PHE A 745 19.92 10.71 1.89
N ASP A 746 20.75 10.63 2.93
CA ASP A 746 21.60 9.47 3.24
C ASP A 746 21.40 9.06 4.69
N GLY A 747 21.66 7.79 5.01
CA GLY A 747 21.63 7.38 6.41
C GLY A 747 21.81 5.89 6.64
N ALA A 748 21.69 5.51 7.90
CA ALA A 748 22.01 4.17 8.35
C ALA A 748 21.02 3.61 9.37
N ARG A 749 20.91 2.29 9.43
CA ARG A 749 20.10 1.59 10.43
C ARG A 749 20.74 0.32 10.94
N VAL A 750 20.17 -0.22 12.01
CA VAL A 750 20.55 -1.51 12.59
C VAL A 750 19.49 -2.54 12.20
N GLU A 751 19.91 -3.73 11.83
CA GLU A 751 19.05 -4.84 11.44
C GLU A 751 19.47 -6.11 12.18
N ILE A 752 18.53 -7.03 12.38
CA ILE A 752 18.74 -8.33 13.03
C ILE A 752 18.29 -9.46 12.11
N SER A 753 18.98 -10.59 12.16
CA SER A 753 18.56 -11.84 11.53
C SER A 753 18.56 -12.94 12.59
N LEU A 754 17.46 -13.68 12.71
CA LEU A 754 17.33 -14.82 13.60
C LEU A 754 17.55 -16.12 12.82
N ARG A 755 18.44 -16.99 13.34
CA ARG A 755 18.69 -18.33 12.80
C ARG A 755 19.02 -18.35 11.30
N GLY A 756 19.63 -17.28 10.79
CA GLY A 756 19.95 -17.11 9.36
C GLY A 756 18.74 -16.78 8.46
N GLY A 757 17.61 -16.38 9.05
CA GLY A 757 16.43 -15.90 8.33
C GLY A 757 16.60 -14.51 7.69
N PRO A 758 15.51 -13.92 7.15
CA PRO A 758 15.56 -12.60 6.54
C PRO A 758 16.05 -11.53 7.53
N TRP A 759 16.65 -10.46 6.99
CA TRP A 759 17.07 -9.31 7.79
C TRP A 759 15.90 -8.39 8.06
N GLU A 760 15.65 -8.14 9.34
CA GLU A 760 14.57 -7.27 9.80
C GLU A 760 15.14 -5.99 10.44
N PRO A 761 14.49 -4.83 10.25
CA PRO A 761 14.86 -3.61 10.96
C PRO A 761 14.77 -3.80 12.48
N LEU A 762 15.83 -3.43 13.20
CA LEU A 762 15.83 -3.47 14.66
C LEU A 762 15.37 -2.11 15.20
N GLY A 763 14.29 -2.11 15.98
CA GLY A 763 13.82 -0.91 16.67
C GLY A 763 14.82 -0.45 17.73
N VAL A 764 15.22 0.82 17.69
CA VAL A 764 16.11 1.44 18.69
C VAL A 764 15.34 2.35 19.63
N ASP A 765 15.78 2.42 20.88
CA ASP A 765 15.25 3.32 21.89
C ASP A 765 15.38 4.78 21.42
N GLY A 766 14.25 5.50 21.37
CA GLY A 766 14.17 6.87 20.86
C GLY A 766 14.05 6.98 19.35
N GLY A 767 14.06 5.85 18.63
CA GLY A 767 13.96 5.80 17.17
C GLY A 767 15.23 6.29 16.46
N TYR A 768 15.18 6.24 15.14
CA TYR A 768 16.31 6.60 14.29
C TYR A 768 16.47 8.12 14.08
N GLY A 769 15.42 8.90 14.35
CA GLY A 769 15.44 10.37 14.38
C GLY A 769 15.39 11.06 13.01
N GLN A 770 15.71 10.36 11.92
CA GLN A 770 15.54 10.85 10.55
C GLN A 770 14.81 9.80 9.70
N HIS A 771 14.32 10.24 8.55
CA HIS A 771 13.66 9.41 7.55
C HIS A 771 14.26 9.73 6.19
N LEU A 772 14.65 8.71 5.44
CA LEU A 772 15.12 8.91 4.08
C LEU A 772 13.98 9.36 3.20
N THR A 773 14.12 10.52 2.58
CA THR A 773 13.06 11.12 1.79
C THR A 773 12.72 10.28 0.57
N PHE A 774 11.46 10.33 0.13
CA PHE A 774 10.98 9.63 -1.06
C PHE A 774 11.59 10.18 -2.38
N ASP A 775 12.27 11.32 -2.34
CA ASP A 775 13.05 11.85 -3.46
C ASP A 775 14.54 11.48 -3.39
N SER A 776 14.97 10.66 -2.41
CA SER A 776 16.32 10.13 -2.33
C SER A 776 16.48 8.84 -3.16
N GLY A 777 17.55 8.75 -3.95
CA GLY A 777 17.96 7.52 -4.62
C GLY A 777 18.57 6.44 -3.73
N ALA A 778 18.71 6.68 -2.43
CA ALA A 778 19.30 5.72 -1.49
C ALA A 778 18.45 4.44 -1.36
N ALA A 779 19.11 3.29 -1.20
CA ALA A 779 18.43 1.98 -1.08
C ALA A 779 17.48 1.85 0.13
N LEU A 780 17.65 2.70 1.14
CA LEU A 780 16.83 2.77 2.35
C LEU A 780 15.74 3.86 2.28
N ARG A 781 15.41 4.40 1.10
CA ARG A 781 14.35 5.41 0.93
C ARG A 781 13.02 4.99 1.55
N GLY A 782 12.30 5.95 2.12
CA GLY A 782 11.05 5.69 2.81
C GLY A 782 11.22 4.94 4.14
N GLN A 783 12.45 4.76 4.63
CA GLN A 783 12.74 4.09 5.89
C GLN A 783 13.30 5.06 6.94
N ASP A 784 13.07 4.73 8.21
CA ASP A 784 13.66 5.43 9.34
C ASP A 784 15.15 5.09 9.45
N VAL A 785 15.98 6.12 9.53
CA VAL A 785 17.45 6.00 9.57
C VAL A 785 18.09 7.04 10.46
N PHE A 786 19.28 6.71 10.94
CA PHE A 786 20.19 7.67 11.51
C PHE A 786 20.82 8.51 10.39
N SER A 787 20.87 9.83 10.57
CA SER A 787 21.57 10.74 9.67
C SER A 787 21.89 12.07 10.38
N GLY A 788 22.48 13.03 9.68
CA GLY A 788 22.84 14.36 10.17
C GLY A 788 24.28 14.42 10.66
N SER A 789 24.66 15.54 11.29
CA SER A 789 26.04 15.82 11.74
C SER A 789 26.09 16.02 13.27
N PRO A 790 26.33 14.99 14.08
CA PRO A 790 26.27 15.03 15.53
C PRO A 790 27.52 15.67 16.12
N SER A 791 27.35 16.39 17.23
CA SER A 791 28.46 17.01 17.96
C SER A 791 29.21 16.04 18.88
N SER A 792 28.68 14.85 19.13
CA SER A 792 29.24 13.86 20.06
C SER A 792 28.78 12.44 19.71
N TRP A 793 29.50 11.43 20.19
CA TRP A 793 29.05 10.03 20.12
C TRP A 793 27.70 9.87 20.82
N ARG A 794 26.80 9.11 20.20
CA ARG A 794 25.51 8.72 20.78
C ARG A 794 25.57 7.28 21.27
N ARG A 795 24.88 7.02 22.37
CA ARG A 795 24.58 5.67 22.83
C ARG A 795 23.28 5.22 22.17
N VAL A 796 23.36 4.24 21.29
CA VAL A 796 22.21 3.57 20.65
C VAL A 796 21.89 2.32 21.46
N VAL A 797 20.63 2.14 21.82
CA VAL A 797 20.14 0.95 22.54
C VAL A 797 19.00 0.34 21.75
N ALA A 798 18.95 -0.99 21.63
CA ALA A 798 17.82 -1.70 21.07
C ALA A 798 17.35 -2.83 22.00
N ASP A 799 16.05 -3.00 22.11
CA ASP A 799 15.45 -4.05 22.91
C ASP A 799 15.60 -5.41 22.24
N LEU A 800 16.37 -6.30 22.85
CA LEU A 800 16.50 -7.68 22.37
C LEU A 800 15.61 -8.66 23.15
N SER A 801 14.82 -8.19 24.13
CA SER A 801 13.94 -9.04 24.94
C SER A 801 12.93 -9.86 24.11
N PRO A 802 12.41 -9.37 22.96
CA PRO A 802 11.54 -10.17 22.09
C PRO A 802 12.25 -11.31 21.36
N TYR A 803 13.58 -11.29 21.32
CA TYR A 803 14.39 -12.21 20.51
C TYR A 803 15.03 -13.28 21.40
N SER A 804 15.17 -14.50 20.86
CA SER A 804 15.87 -15.59 21.54
C SER A 804 16.50 -16.56 20.53
N GLY A 805 17.59 -17.21 20.93
CA GLY A 805 18.33 -18.14 20.07
C GLY A 805 19.47 -17.47 19.31
N ALA A 806 19.96 -18.17 18.28
CA ALA A 806 21.07 -17.70 17.45
C ALA A 806 20.65 -16.49 16.60
N ALA A 807 21.45 -15.42 16.62
CA ALA A 807 21.20 -14.20 15.90
C ALA A 807 22.49 -13.61 15.30
N GLN A 808 22.31 -12.76 14.29
CA GLN A 808 23.31 -11.81 13.83
C GLN A 808 22.70 -10.42 13.84
N ILE A 809 23.54 -9.41 14.05
CA ILE A 809 23.19 -8.01 13.91
C ILE A 809 24.02 -7.44 12.76
N ARG A 810 23.43 -6.52 11.99
CA ARG A 810 24.19 -5.75 11.02
C ARG A 810 23.90 -4.26 11.09
N PHE A 811 24.90 -3.49 10.71
CA PHE A 811 24.87 -2.05 10.56
C PHE A 811 24.86 -1.74 9.07
N ARG A 812 23.74 -1.22 8.55
CA ARG A 812 23.56 -0.93 7.13
C ARG A 812 23.56 0.57 6.90
N PHE A 813 24.35 1.03 5.95
CA PHE A 813 24.42 2.42 5.51
C PHE A 813 24.05 2.52 4.04
N ALA A 814 23.24 3.51 3.67
CA ALA A 814 22.87 3.78 2.30
C ALA A 814 22.97 5.27 1.95
N SER A 815 23.46 5.58 0.75
CA SER A 815 23.57 6.93 0.19
C SER A 815 22.91 7.06 -1.19
N ASN A 816 22.53 8.27 -1.54
CA ASN A 816 21.93 8.65 -2.81
C ASN A 816 22.98 8.85 -3.93
N GLU A 817 22.55 9.33 -5.09
CA GLU A 817 23.41 9.54 -6.26
C GLU A 817 24.40 10.69 -6.10
N VAL A 818 24.14 11.64 -5.20
CA VAL A 818 24.89 12.89 -5.07
C VAL A 818 24.83 13.41 -3.64
N ASN A 819 25.99 13.37 -2.98
CA ASN A 819 26.23 14.12 -1.75
C ASN A 819 26.11 15.66 -1.98
N GLN A 820 25.26 16.35 -1.24
CA GLN A 820 25.14 17.83 -1.24
C GLN A 820 25.53 18.47 0.09
N PRO A 821 26.02 19.73 0.17
CA PRO A 821 26.02 20.77 -0.86
C PRO A 821 27.13 20.58 -1.90
N TYR A 822 26.74 20.49 -3.17
CA TYR A 822 27.64 20.52 -4.31
C TYR A 822 27.73 21.96 -4.84
N ASP A 823 28.94 22.52 -4.92
CA ASP A 823 29.15 23.86 -5.49
C ASP A 823 29.20 23.77 -7.02
N LEU A 824 28.11 24.18 -7.67
CA LEU A 824 27.98 24.19 -9.12
C LEU A 824 28.97 25.12 -9.84
N ASN A 825 29.52 26.13 -9.15
CA ASN A 825 30.50 27.05 -9.75
C ASN A 825 31.92 26.47 -9.73
N LEU A 826 32.22 25.62 -8.73
CA LEU A 826 33.53 24.99 -8.55
C LEU A 826 33.58 23.53 -9.05
N GLY A 827 32.42 22.93 -9.34
CA GLY A 827 32.33 21.52 -9.74
C GLY A 827 32.80 20.56 -8.62
N SER A 828 32.61 20.95 -7.36
CA SER A 828 33.14 20.22 -6.20
C SER A 828 32.23 20.35 -4.99
N LEU A 829 32.29 19.36 -4.09
CA LEU A 829 31.58 19.35 -2.81
C LEU A 829 31.98 20.54 -1.91
N ALA A 830 31.02 21.33 -1.45
CA ALA A 830 31.25 22.51 -0.60
C ALA A 830 31.56 22.15 0.87
N ARG A 831 31.13 20.96 1.32
CA ARG A 831 31.57 20.31 2.57
C ARG A 831 31.73 18.81 2.34
N TYR A 832 32.38 18.12 3.28
CA TYR A 832 32.39 16.68 3.30
C TYR A 832 31.44 16.10 4.36
N TYR A 833 31.16 14.80 4.23
CA TYR A 833 30.45 13.98 5.22
C TYR A 833 31.25 12.73 5.54
N GLU A 834 31.57 12.50 6.81
CA GLU A 834 32.49 11.41 7.14
C GLU A 834 31.89 10.00 7.02
N GLY A 835 30.56 9.86 7.01
CA GLY A 835 29.87 8.58 7.01
C GLY A 835 29.56 8.11 8.43
N TRP A 836 29.56 6.80 8.68
CA TRP A 836 29.10 6.24 9.95
C TRP A 836 30.17 5.44 10.67
N TYR A 837 30.37 5.76 11.95
CA TYR A 837 31.25 5.07 12.89
C TYR A 837 30.45 4.27 13.93
N VAL A 838 30.91 3.06 14.18
CA VAL A 838 30.35 2.09 15.14
C VAL A 838 31.48 1.58 16.04
N ASP A 839 31.25 1.63 17.35
CA ASP A 839 32.22 1.22 18.36
C ASP A 839 31.50 0.69 19.63
N ALA A 840 32.24 -0.01 20.49
CA ALA A 840 31.80 -0.55 21.77
C ALA A 840 30.44 -1.26 21.68
N VAL A 841 30.33 -2.22 20.77
CA VAL A 841 29.13 -3.03 20.55
C VAL A 841 29.03 -4.05 21.68
N ALA A 842 27.92 -4.07 22.39
CA ALA A 842 27.69 -5.04 23.46
C ALA A 842 26.23 -5.48 23.55
N VAL A 843 26.00 -6.79 23.68
CA VAL A 843 24.73 -7.37 24.11
C VAL A 843 24.83 -7.67 25.59
N LYS A 844 24.00 -7.02 26.40
CA LYS A 844 24.01 -7.12 27.86
C LYS A 844 22.60 -7.20 28.43
N ALA A 845 22.48 -7.57 29.70
CA ALA A 845 21.20 -7.60 30.40
C ALA A 845 20.50 -6.24 30.30
N ARG A 846 19.22 -6.25 29.94
CA ARG A 846 18.44 -5.03 29.80
C ARG A 846 18.15 -4.43 31.17
N VAL A 847 18.54 -3.16 31.34
CA VAL A 847 18.23 -2.40 32.55
C VAL A 847 17.01 -1.56 32.22
N GLN A 848 15.85 -1.84 32.86
CA GLN A 848 14.59 -1.11 32.63
C GLN A 848 14.80 0.41 32.69
N PRO A 849 14.34 1.13 31.65
CA PRO A 849 13.22 2.04 31.86
C PRO A 849 12.14 1.84 30.79
N GLY A 850 10.90 2.22 31.10
CA GLY A 850 9.75 2.12 30.20
C GLY A 850 9.96 2.79 28.82
N PRO A 851 9.01 2.62 27.88
CA PRO A 851 9.21 2.99 26.49
C PRO A 851 9.63 4.46 26.33
N PRO A 852 10.77 4.77 25.68
CA PRO A 852 11.18 6.15 25.42
C PRO A 852 10.41 6.75 24.24
N LYS A 853 9.94 7.98 24.45
CA LYS A 853 9.05 8.74 23.57
C LYS A 853 9.68 9.05 22.19
N ARG A 854 8.96 8.75 21.11
CA ARG A 854 9.06 9.41 19.79
C ARG A 854 8.99 10.95 19.96
N ILE A 855 9.66 11.68 19.08
CA ILE A 855 9.49 13.15 19.00
C ILE A 855 8.13 13.42 18.36
N LEU A 856 7.32 14.27 18.99
CA LEU A 856 6.11 14.85 18.43
C LEU A 856 6.40 15.44 17.03
N SER A 857 5.95 14.77 15.97
CA SER A 857 5.92 15.36 14.61
C SER A 857 4.88 16.47 14.63
N PHE A 858 5.22 17.70 14.24
CA PHE A 858 4.27 18.82 14.16
C PHE A 858 4.55 19.65 12.91
N ARG A 859 3.66 19.55 11.92
CA ARG A 859 3.77 20.22 10.61
C ARG A 859 2.56 21.10 10.39
N ALA A 860 2.71 22.18 9.62
CA ALA A 860 1.57 22.99 9.18
C ALA A 860 1.72 23.52 7.76
N GLY A 861 0.62 23.55 7.00
CA GLY A 861 0.59 24.06 5.62
C GLY A 861 -0.81 24.49 5.16
N PRO A 862 -0.92 25.40 4.18
CA PRO A 862 0.19 26.09 3.50
C PRO A 862 0.80 27.20 4.38
N ASN A 863 2.11 27.44 4.24
CA ASN A 863 2.86 28.45 4.98
C ASN A 863 4.04 28.96 4.12
N PRO A 864 4.06 30.24 3.66
CA PRO A 864 3.17 31.32 4.04
C PRO A 864 1.73 31.10 3.57
N TYR A 865 0.79 31.50 4.43
CA TYR A 865 -0.64 31.37 4.22
C TYR A 865 -1.24 32.68 3.72
N ARG A 866 -1.99 32.63 2.62
CA ARG A 866 -2.63 33.82 2.02
C ARG A 866 -4.14 33.79 2.17
N VAL A 867 -4.74 34.88 2.64
CA VAL A 867 -6.21 35.05 2.70
C VAL A 867 -6.69 35.80 1.45
N GLN A 868 -7.31 35.13 0.49
CA GLN A 868 -7.86 35.75 -0.74
C GLN A 868 -9.39 35.71 -0.79
N ASN A 869 -10.01 36.85 -1.13
CA ASN A 869 -11.37 37.03 -1.68
C ASN A 869 -12.47 36.05 -1.19
N GLY A 870 -12.58 35.81 0.12
CA GLY A 870 -13.70 35.04 0.68
C GLY A 870 -13.63 33.52 0.48
N PHE A 871 -12.51 32.97 0.00
CA PHE A 871 -12.28 31.52 0.01
C PHE A 871 -11.80 31.10 1.41
N THR A 872 -12.45 30.08 2.00
CA THR A 872 -12.02 29.48 3.27
C THR A 872 -10.83 28.53 3.02
N SER A 873 -9.66 29.08 2.73
CA SER A 873 -8.42 28.35 2.96
C SER A 873 -8.14 28.30 4.47
N ALA A 874 -7.40 27.30 4.94
CA ALA A 874 -6.95 27.21 6.33
C ALA A 874 -5.51 26.71 6.36
N ILE A 875 -4.78 27.07 7.41
CA ILE A 875 -3.52 26.42 7.73
C ILE A 875 -3.86 25.15 8.49
N THR A 876 -3.61 23.99 7.89
CA THR A 876 -3.80 22.70 8.54
C THR A 876 -2.52 22.29 9.25
N PHE A 877 -2.65 21.91 10.51
CA PHE A 877 -1.65 21.32 11.35
C PHE A 877 -1.83 19.81 11.39
N ARG A 878 -0.73 19.07 11.31
CA ARG A 878 -0.68 17.61 11.41
C ARG A 878 0.38 17.21 12.41
N PHE A 879 0.02 16.33 13.35
CA PHE A 879 0.93 15.86 14.39
C PHE A 879 0.55 14.48 14.92
N SER A 880 1.43 13.81 15.65
CA SER A 880 1.19 12.44 16.14
C SER A 880 1.48 12.31 17.63
N ALA A 881 0.91 11.30 18.28
CA ALA A 881 1.27 11.00 19.67
C ALA A 881 2.79 10.77 19.80
N PRO A 882 3.45 11.28 20.86
CA PRO A 882 4.87 11.07 21.12
C PRO A 882 5.29 9.63 21.36
N ASP A 883 4.40 8.66 21.42
CA ASP A 883 4.74 7.23 21.47
C ASP A 883 4.39 6.52 20.15
N GLY A 884 3.80 7.23 19.18
CA GLY A 884 3.36 6.67 17.90
C GLY A 884 2.22 5.65 18.02
N LEU A 885 1.64 5.48 19.21
CA LEU A 885 0.57 4.54 19.48
C LEU A 885 -0.81 5.20 19.33
N PRO A 886 -1.88 4.43 19.09
CA PRO A 886 -3.23 4.94 19.18
C PRO A 886 -3.62 5.34 20.59
N HIS A 887 -4.25 6.51 20.77
CA HIS A 887 -4.76 6.98 22.07
C HIS A 887 -6.26 7.32 22.00
N PRO A 888 -7.14 6.32 22.16
CA PRO A 888 -8.58 6.54 22.20
C PRO A 888 -8.96 7.55 23.29
N GLY A 889 -9.57 8.68 22.91
CA GLY A 889 -10.01 9.73 23.82
C GLY A 889 -9.00 10.85 24.11
N LEU A 890 -7.80 10.80 23.52
CA LEU A 890 -6.85 11.92 23.60
C LEU A 890 -7.28 13.04 22.64
N ALA A 891 -7.55 14.23 23.18
CA ALA A 891 -7.99 15.41 22.41
C ALA A 891 -6.98 16.57 22.56
N PRO A 892 -5.85 16.53 21.84
CA PRO A 892 -4.82 17.57 21.95
C PRO A 892 -5.27 18.89 21.34
N GLN A 893 -4.76 20.00 21.88
CA GLN A 893 -5.08 21.36 21.42
C GLN A 893 -3.86 22.04 20.81
N ILE A 894 -4.09 22.85 19.77
CA ILE A 894 -3.11 23.78 19.21
C ILE A 894 -3.44 25.20 19.63
N LYS A 895 -2.46 25.90 20.19
CA LYS A 895 -2.56 27.30 20.64
C LYS A 895 -1.73 28.19 19.73
N ILE A 896 -2.33 29.25 19.20
CA ILE A 896 -1.68 30.17 18.27
C ILE A 896 -1.38 31.48 18.99
N TYR A 897 -0.15 31.95 18.87
CA TYR A 897 0.36 33.16 19.51
C TYR A 897 0.85 34.15 18.46
N ASP A 898 0.77 35.46 18.76
CA ASP A 898 1.44 36.49 17.98
C ASP A 898 2.91 36.67 18.41
N THR A 899 3.65 37.56 17.74
CA THR A 899 5.06 37.84 18.07
C THR A 899 5.28 38.46 19.45
N HIS A 900 4.23 38.93 20.12
CA HIS A 900 4.29 39.44 21.50
C HIS A 900 3.93 38.36 22.53
N GLY A 901 3.72 37.12 22.10
CA GLY A 901 3.33 36.00 22.96
C GLY A 901 1.86 36.05 23.41
N ARG A 902 1.01 36.88 22.80
CA ARG A 902 -0.42 36.93 23.13
C ARG A 902 -1.14 35.79 22.44
N LEU A 903 -1.99 35.06 23.18
CA LEU A 903 -2.83 34.00 22.62
C LEU A 903 -3.86 34.60 21.66
N VAL A 904 -3.90 34.07 20.45
CA VAL A 904 -4.72 34.52 19.31
C VAL A 904 -5.91 33.56 19.12
N ARG A 905 -5.64 32.25 19.17
CA ARG A 905 -6.63 31.20 18.91
C ARG A 905 -6.25 29.90 19.64
N THR A 906 -7.25 29.18 20.14
CA THR A 906 -7.11 27.74 20.48
C THR A 906 -7.90 26.90 19.47
N LEU A 907 -7.30 25.78 19.04
CA LEU A 907 -7.87 24.84 18.09
C LEU A 907 -7.90 23.46 18.76
N ASP A 908 -9.05 22.81 18.72
CA ASP A 908 -9.16 21.40 19.08
C ASP A 908 -8.74 20.55 17.87
N ALA A 909 -7.95 19.51 18.10
CA ALA A 909 -7.64 18.56 17.04
C ALA A 909 -8.79 17.59 16.78
N SER A 910 -8.94 17.17 15.52
CA SER A 910 -9.97 16.24 15.06
C SER A 910 -9.92 14.93 15.86
N VAL A 911 -11.09 14.45 16.29
CA VAL A 911 -11.26 13.25 17.13
C VAL A 911 -11.22 11.94 16.32
N GLU A 912 -11.29 12.02 14.99
CA GLU A 912 -11.30 10.86 14.07
C GLU A 912 -10.12 10.91 13.09
N PRO A 913 -8.92 10.44 13.46
CA PRO A 913 -7.79 10.45 12.55
C PRO A 913 -7.84 9.28 11.55
N LEU A 914 -7.28 9.49 10.35
CA LEU A 914 -7.13 8.44 9.33
C LEU A 914 -6.25 7.25 9.78
N SER A 915 -5.42 7.46 10.81
CA SER A 915 -4.62 6.43 11.50
C SER A 915 -4.64 6.69 13.01
N GLY A 916 -4.72 5.66 13.85
CA GLY A 916 -4.97 5.80 15.30
C GLY A 916 -4.00 6.69 16.09
N SER A 917 -2.79 6.94 15.61
CA SER A 917 -1.74 7.71 16.29
C SER A 917 -1.57 9.16 15.83
N GLU A 918 -2.39 9.62 14.90
CA GLU A 918 -2.29 10.94 14.27
C GLU A 918 -3.39 11.89 14.76
N PHE A 919 -3.10 13.19 14.74
CA PHE A 919 -3.99 14.29 15.10
C PHE A 919 -3.83 15.41 14.10
N ARG A 920 -4.90 16.15 13.88
CA ARG A 920 -4.87 17.29 12.97
C ARG A 920 -5.78 18.40 13.43
N ALA A 921 -5.46 19.65 13.12
CA ALA A 921 -6.32 20.81 13.39
C ALA A 921 -6.13 21.86 12.29
N SER A 922 -7.03 22.83 12.15
CA SER A 922 -6.91 23.85 11.09
C SER A 922 -7.23 25.25 11.59
N TRP A 923 -6.46 26.23 11.12
CA TRP A 923 -6.66 27.66 11.41
C TRP A 923 -7.02 28.45 10.16
N ASN A 924 -8.23 28.98 10.15
CA ASN A 924 -8.72 29.89 9.11
C ASN A 924 -8.36 31.37 9.37
N ALA A 925 -7.27 31.64 10.10
CA ALA A 925 -6.83 32.97 10.50
C ALA A 925 -7.83 33.79 11.35
N HIS A 926 -8.80 33.16 12.02
CA HIS A 926 -9.67 33.86 12.98
C HIS A 926 -9.13 33.78 14.42
N THR A 927 -9.32 34.85 15.17
CA THR A 927 -9.09 34.90 16.62
C THR A 927 -10.21 34.18 17.39
N ASP A 928 -10.02 33.92 18.68
CA ASP A 928 -11.08 33.38 19.56
C ASP A 928 -12.33 34.30 19.63
N LYS A 929 -12.18 35.59 19.33
CA LYS A 929 -13.28 36.57 19.27
C LYS A 929 -13.96 36.63 17.90
N GLY A 930 -13.67 35.70 17.00
CA GLY A 930 -14.25 35.63 15.66
C GLY A 930 -13.79 36.73 14.70
N ARG A 931 -12.76 37.52 15.06
CA ARG A 931 -12.17 38.52 14.16
C ARG A 931 -11.01 37.93 13.38
N LEU A 932 -10.81 38.35 12.14
CA LEU A 932 -9.64 37.96 11.34
C LEU A 932 -8.34 38.50 11.97
N ALA A 933 -7.31 37.67 12.05
CA ALA A 933 -5.95 37.99 12.52
C ALA A 933 -5.19 38.82 11.46
N SER A 934 -4.40 39.81 11.90
CA SER A 934 -3.63 40.72 11.05
C SER A 934 -2.56 39.99 10.22
N SER A 935 -2.08 40.58 9.11
CA SER A 935 -0.87 40.05 8.45
C SER A 935 0.31 40.08 9.41
N GLY A 936 1.12 39.03 9.42
CA GLY A 936 2.28 38.94 10.30
C GLY A 936 2.75 37.52 10.58
N ILE A 937 3.72 37.42 11.50
CA ILE A 937 4.26 36.14 11.98
C ILE A 937 3.47 35.70 13.21
N TYR A 938 3.11 34.42 13.25
CA TYR A 938 2.44 33.76 14.37
C TYR A 938 3.21 32.49 14.77
N PHE A 939 2.93 31.96 15.96
CA PHE A 939 3.52 30.72 16.46
C PHE A 939 2.40 29.79 16.93
N ALA A 940 2.24 28.65 16.27
CA ALA A 940 1.38 27.58 16.78
C ALA A 940 2.16 26.70 17.74
N LYS A 941 1.53 26.30 18.84
CA LYS A 941 2.11 25.44 19.87
C LYS A 941 1.15 24.28 20.13
N VAL A 942 1.69 23.07 20.22
CA VAL A 942 0.95 21.88 20.65
C VAL A 942 1.66 21.24 21.84
N ASP A 943 0.87 20.74 22.80
CA ASP A 943 1.32 20.02 23.97
C ASP A 943 0.57 18.68 24.04
N ILE A 944 1.27 17.55 23.94
CA ILE A 944 0.67 16.21 23.96
C ILE A 944 1.59 15.24 24.70
N LEU A 945 1.04 14.45 25.62
CA LEU A 945 1.75 13.44 26.44
C LEU A 945 3.08 13.94 27.05
N GLY A 946 3.09 15.21 27.48
CA GLY A 946 4.25 15.86 28.10
C GLY A 946 5.37 16.23 27.14
N GLN A 947 5.12 16.28 25.83
CA GLN A 947 5.99 16.90 24.84
C GLN A 947 5.33 18.13 24.23
N THR A 948 6.16 19.13 23.96
CA THR A 948 5.76 20.43 23.41
C THR A 948 6.46 20.65 22.08
N GLN A 949 5.71 21.10 21.06
CA GLN A 949 6.28 21.58 19.80
C GLN A 949 5.71 22.93 19.40
N VAL A 950 6.52 23.74 18.72
CA VAL A 950 6.15 25.08 18.23
C VAL A 950 6.46 25.18 16.74
N PHE A 951 5.52 25.71 15.97
CA PHE A 951 5.63 25.91 14.53
C PHE A 951 5.41 27.38 14.17
N ARG A 952 6.32 27.96 13.38
CA ARG A 952 6.23 29.36 12.92
C ARG A 952 5.30 29.45 11.72
N LEU A 953 4.34 30.37 11.79
CA LEU A 953 3.36 30.67 10.75
C LEU A 953 3.60 32.06 10.19
N VAL A 954 3.39 32.22 8.88
CA VAL A 954 3.42 33.50 8.19
C VAL A 954 2.05 33.71 7.55
N LEU A 955 1.31 34.70 8.04
CA LEU A 955 0.00 35.09 7.52
C LEU A 955 0.15 36.34 6.65
N LEU A 956 -0.20 36.21 5.37
CA LEU A 956 -0.21 37.29 4.38
C LEU A 956 -1.67 37.57 3.98
N ARG A 957 -2.10 38.81 4.09
CA ARG A 957 -3.34 39.26 3.44
C ARG A 957 -3.02 39.89 2.11
#